data_AF-A0A8I7B7M9-F1
#
_entry.id   AF-A0A8I7B7M9-F1
#
_cell.length_a   1.000
_cell.length_b   1.000
_cell.length_c   1.000
_cell.angle_alpha   90.00
_cell.angle_beta   90.00
_cell.angle_gamma   90.00
#
_symmetry.space_group_name_H-M   'P 1'
#
loop_
_entity.id
_entity.type
_entity.pdbx_description
1 polymer ?
#
loop_
_entity_poly.entity_id
_entity_poly.type
_entity_poly.pdbx_seq_one_letter_code
_entity_poly.pdbx_strand_id
1 'polypeptide(L)'
;MEAMRGGKFLQKFRLYETRSKFYLVGRDKSRTLWRVLKIDRLESTDLGIQEDPTSYTENECQELLWRIHEGNRLTGGLKFVTKCYGIIGFMKFLGPYYMVVITRRRKVGTICGHDIYSIGKSEMIAIPCPIVCPNVANSRDENRYKRLLCSVDLTKDFFFSYSYNIMRSLQKNINDKNTGHVVYETMFVWNEFLTRAMRNHLKNTDWTVALVHGFFKQSKLAVSGKDFWLTLIARRSRHFAGTRFMKRGVNEKGRVANDVETEQIVFEDTPDDIPSQITSVVQHRGSIPLVWFQETSRLNIRPEITLKSDVDYKATRLHFENLVLRYGNPIVILNLIKTREKKPRESLLRAEFAKAIHYINKGLPNDERLKFLHMDLSKLSRRKGTNVLGLLNKVASDVLELTDLLHCEITTSSKPLDASSGQGSSDIKRNDDFCAATMVPLLLQKGVLRTNCIDCLDRTNVAQFAYGLAALGRQLHVLKLTEEPKIDLHDPLADDLMDFYERMGDTLAIQYGGSAAHNKIFCEQRGQWKAATQSQEFLRTLQRYYNNAYTDPEKQDAINVFLGHFQPQQGKPPLWKLDSDQHYNIGRQGTLSEETGRFIKRSLSDGNILCENSAPVSDRNVGENNTANSELLPVQQLDDIREPTDSAPEIYMCETNPCPRYVKPCSIFLIFCGEILNWTLDDFSLSMSAV
;
A
#
# COMPACT_ATOMS: atom_id res chain seq x y z
N MET A 1 -9.36 21.03 10.84
CA MET A 1 -9.79 19.88 11.67
C MET A 1 -10.07 20.39 13.08
N GLU A 2 -11.27 20.17 13.63
CA GLU A 2 -11.46 20.25 15.09
C GLU A 2 -10.69 19.06 15.67
N ALA A 3 -9.49 19.30 16.18
CA ALA A 3 -8.54 18.30 16.67
C ALA A 3 -9.05 17.54 17.91
N MET A 4 -10.22 17.89 18.46
CA MET A 4 -10.73 17.34 19.72
C MET A 4 -12.26 17.21 19.75
N ARG A 5 -12.96 17.05 18.62
CA ARG A 5 -14.35 16.58 18.74
C ARG A 5 -14.34 15.12 19.14
N GLY A 6 -14.72 14.84 20.38
CA GLY A 6 -15.27 13.57 20.82
C GLY A 6 -16.55 13.23 20.05
N GLY A 7 -16.45 13.09 18.73
CA GLY A 7 -17.56 12.65 17.90
C GLY A 7 -18.10 11.33 18.45
N LYS A 8 -19.42 11.18 18.42
CA LYS A 8 -20.09 9.95 18.86
C LYS A 8 -19.89 8.85 17.81
N PHE A 9 -18.67 8.33 17.71
CA PHE A 9 -18.34 7.23 16.80
C PHE A 9 -18.73 5.90 17.43
N LEU A 10 -19.33 5.01 16.64
CA LEU A 10 -19.58 3.64 17.08
C LEU A 10 -18.24 2.89 17.16
N GLN A 11 -17.94 2.32 18.31
CA GLN A 11 -16.63 1.70 18.59
C GLN A 11 -16.71 0.27 19.12
N LYS A 12 -17.86 -0.12 19.66
CA LYS A 12 -18.10 -1.43 20.24
C LYS A 12 -19.45 -1.93 19.76
N PHE A 13 -19.46 -3.17 19.29
CA PHE A 13 -20.62 -3.76 18.66
C PHE A 13 -20.91 -5.14 19.27
N ARG A 14 -22.19 -5.49 19.33
CA ARG A 14 -22.66 -6.83 19.72
C ARG A 14 -23.54 -7.38 18.62
N LEU A 15 -23.16 -8.53 18.09
CA LEU A 15 -23.93 -9.22 17.06
C LEU A 15 -24.83 -10.26 17.72
N TYR A 16 -26.10 -10.22 17.35
CA TYR A 16 -27.11 -11.17 17.75
C TYR A 16 -27.77 -11.78 16.53
N GLU A 17 -28.31 -12.97 16.68
CA GLU A 17 -29.00 -13.69 15.62
C GLU A 17 -30.38 -14.17 16.05
N THR A 18 -31.28 -14.19 15.07
CA THR A 18 -32.56 -14.90 15.09
C THR A 18 -32.62 -15.79 13.86
N ARG A 19 -33.68 -16.60 13.72
CA ARG A 19 -33.87 -17.43 12.52
C ARG A 19 -33.88 -16.61 11.23
N SER A 20 -34.42 -15.39 11.24
CA SER A 20 -34.66 -14.58 10.03
C SER A 20 -33.67 -13.42 9.84
N LYS A 21 -33.09 -12.88 10.92
CA LYS A 21 -32.23 -11.70 10.86
C LYS A 21 -31.03 -11.78 11.81
N PHE A 22 -29.95 -11.09 11.46
CA PHE A 22 -28.95 -10.62 12.42
C PHE A 22 -29.29 -9.20 12.89
N TYR A 23 -28.94 -8.92 14.14
CA TYR A 23 -29.03 -7.61 14.77
C TYR A 23 -27.66 -7.22 15.29
N LEU A 24 -27.10 -6.13 14.77
CA LEU A 24 -25.83 -5.58 15.23
C LEU A 24 -26.11 -4.31 16.02
N VAL A 25 -25.82 -4.35 17.31
CA VAL A 25 -25.99 -3.21 18.22
C VAL A 25 -24.65 -2.51 18.37
N GLY A 26 -24.54 -1.31 17.84
CA GLY A 26 -23.35 -0.46 17.95
C GLY A 26 -23.50 0.57 19.06
N ARG A 27 -22.41 0.87 19.75
CA ARG A 27 -22.35 1.96 20.73
C ARG A 27 -21.05 2.74 20.71
N ASP A 28 -21.11 3.96 21.20
CA ASP A 28 -19.96 4.82 21.42
C ASP A 28 -19.13 4.41 22.66
N LYS A 29 -17.99 5.10 22.84
CA LYS A 29 -17.06 4.86 23.96
C LYS A 29 -17.68 5.28 25.30
N SER A 30 -18.34 6.45 25.32
CA SER A 30 -18.95 7.06 26.50
C SER A 30 -20.26 6.41 26.93
N ARG A 31 -20.83 5.50 26.13
CA ARG A 31 -22.16 4.91 26.40
C ARG A 31 -23.21 6.03 26.49
N THR A 32 -23.28 6.84 25.44
CA THR A 32 -24.33 7.85 25.29
C THR A 32 -25.16 7.66 24.03
N LEU A 33 -24.68 6.84 23.09
CA LEU A 33 -25.34 6.56 21.83
C LEU A 33 -25.32 5.06 21.53
N TRP A 34 -26.51 4.50 21.26
CA TRP A 34 -26.71 3.15 20.77
C TRP A 34 -27.50 3.19 19.48
N ARG A 35 -27.06 2.40 18.51
CA ARG A 35 -27.72 2.24 17.20
C ARG A 35 -27.86 0.75 16.90
N VAL A 36 -28.86 0.42 16.08
CA VAL A 36 -29.17 -0.96 15.72
C VAL A 36 -29.20 -1.11 14.21
N LEU A 37 -28.45 -2.09 13.71
CA LEU A 37 -28.43 -2.49 12.31
C LEU A 37 -29.06 -3.87 12.17
N LYS A 38 -29.97 -4.02 11.21
CA LYS A 38 -30.67 -5.26 10.90
C LYS A 38 -30.11 -5.80 9.58
N ILE A 39 -29.76 -7.08 9.55
CA ILE A 39 -29.26 -7.76 8.36
C ILE A 39 -30.13 -8.99 8.10
N ASP A 40 -30.73 -9.07 6.92
CA ASP A 40 -31.62 -10.16 6.55
C ASP A 40 -30.85 -11.45 6.27
N ARG A 41 -31.43 -12.60 6.67
CA ARG A 41 -30.88 -13.94 6.45
C ARG A 41 -31.69 -14.77 5.46
N LEU A 42 -32.90 -14.36 5.12
CA LEU A 42 -33.81 -15.18 4.31
C LEU A 42 -33.68 -14.91 2.81
N GLU A 43 -33.38 -13.68 2.42
CA GLU A 43 -33.23 -13.29 1.00
C GLU A 43 -31.83 -13.65 0.46
N SER A 44 -31.77 -14.08 -0.80
CA SER A 44 -30.58 -14.74 -1.39
C SER A 44 -29.80 -13.89 -2.39
N THR A 45 -30.46 -12.94 -3.04
CA THR A 45 -29.90 -12.23 -4.20
C THR A 45 -29.06 -11.05 -3.76
N ASP A 46 -29.59 -10.22 -2.87
CA ASP A 46 -29.00 -8.97 -2.44
C ASP A 46 -28.75 -8.91 -0.93
N LEU A 47 -27.85 -8.02 -0.54
CA LEU A 47 -27.48 -7.80 0.85
C LEU A 47 -28.54 -6.93 1.54
N GLY A 48 -29.58 -7.55 2.10
CA GLY A 48 -30.63 -6.87 2.86
C GLY A 48 -30.09 -6.29 4.17
N ILE A 49 -29.70 -5.02 4.16
CA ILE A 49 -29.22 -4.28 5.33
C ILE A 49 -30.07 -3.05 5.54
N GLN A 50 -30.58 -2.90 6.76
CA GLN A 50 -31.37 -1.75 7.17
C GLN A 50 -30.88 -1.22 8.52
N GLU A 51 -30.58 0.07 8.58
CA GLU A 51 -30.31 0.77 9.82
C GLU A 51 -31.61 1.23 10.48
N ASP A 52 -31.74 1.02 11.79
CA ASP A 52 -32.80 1.63 12.57
C ASP A 52 -32.51 3.14 12.71
N PRO A 53 -33.42 4.03 12.29
CA PRO A 53 -33.20 5.47 12.38
C PRO A 53 -33.15 5.97 13.83
N THR A 54 -33.65 5.18 14.77
CA THR A 54 -33.75 5.57 16.18
C THR A 54 -32.40 5.47 16.88
N SER A 55 -32.05 6.51 17.64
CA SER A 55 -30.95 6.45 18.61
C SER A 55 -31.49 6.03 19.97
N TYR A 56 -30.87 5.05 20.59
CA TYR A 56 -31.33 4.47 21.86
C TYR A 56 -30.40 4.83 23.01
N THR A 57 -30.95 4.82 24.23
CA THR A 57 -30.20 4.68 25.48
C THR A 57 -29.87 3.20 25.77
N GLU A 58 -29.04 2.93 26.78
CA GLU A 58 -28.73 1.56 27.18
C GLU A 58 -29.98 0.76 27.55
N ASN A 59 -30.90 1.35 28.32
CA ASN A 59 -32.11 0.69 28.81
C ASN A 59 -33.10 0.42 27.67
N GLU A 60 -33.38 1.41 26.81
CA GLU A 60 -34.29 1.24 25.66
C GLU A 60 -33.76 0.17 24.69
N CYS A 61 -32.44 0.14 24.47
CA CYS A 61 -31.83 -0.88 23.64
C CYS A 61 -31.96 -2.28 24.26
N GLN A 62 -31.82 -2.41 25.58
CA GLN A 62 -32.03 -3.69 26.26
C GLN A 62 -33.48 -4.16 26.16
N GLU A 63 -34.44 -3.26 26.36
CA GLU A 63 -35.86 -3.56 26.17
C GLU A 63 -36.16 -3.99 24.73
N LEU A 64 -35.60 -3.30 23.73
CA LEU A 64 -35.76 -3.67 22.32
C LEU A 64 -35.26 -5.11 22.07
N LEU A 65 -34.06 -5.45 22.57
CA LEU A 65 -33.51 -6.79 22.42
C LEU A 65 -34.37 -7.84 23.14
N TRP A 66 -34.93 -7.51 24.31
CA TRP A 66 -35.84 -8.39 25.04
C TRP A 66 -37.14 -8.64 24.26
N ARG A 67 -37.75 -7.59 23.69
CA ARG A 67 -38.95 -7.72 22.84
C ARG A 67 -38.67 -8.57 21.60
N ILE A 68 -37.50 -8.39 20.96
CA ILE A 68 -37.08 -9.22 19.83
C ILE A 68 -36.90 -10.68 20.28
N HIS A 69 -36.32 -10.93 21.46
CA HIS A 69 -36.16 -12.26 22.02
C HIS A 69 -37.52 -12.96 22.23
N GLU A 70 -38.45 -12.32 22.93
CA GLU A 70 -39.78 -12.87 23.20
C GLU A 70 -40.56 -13.10 21.89
N GLY A 71 -40.51 -12.15 20.95
CA GLY A 71 -41.17 -12.30 19.65
C GLY A 71 -40.62 -13.44 18.80
N ASN A 72 -39.38 -13.89 19.06
CA ASN A 72 -38.74 -15.01 18.35
C ASN A 72 -38.66 -16.28 19.19
N ARG A 73 -39.27 -16.33 20.39
CA ARG A 73 -39.12 -17.44 21.35
C ARG A 73 -39.43 -18.81 20.74
N LEU A 74 -40.47 -18.88 19.88
CA LEU A 74 -40.86 -20.10 19.16
C LEU A 74 -39.82 -20.60 18.15
N THR A 75 -38.91 -19.74 17.69
CA THR A 75 -37.84 -20.09 16.73
C THR A 75 -36.44 -20.11 17.36
N GLY A 76 -36.37 -20.17 18.70
CA GLY A 76 -35.12 -20.23 19.46
C GLY A 76 -34.67 -18.89 20.02
N GLY A 77 -35.49 -17.84 19.93
CA GLY A 77 -35.25 -16.52 20.51
C GLY A 77 -34.12 -15.74 19.84
N LEU A 78 -33.72 -14.65 20.49
CA LEU A 78 -32.53 -13.88 20.15
C LEU A 78 -31.29 -14.50 20.80
N LYS A 79 -30.30 -14.88 20.01
CA LYS A 79 -29.04 -15.50 20.46
C LYS A 79 -27.88 -14.56 20.27
N PHE A 80 -26.98 -14.52 21.24
CA PHE A 80 -25.73 -13.76 21.11
C PHE A 80 -24.71 -14.53 20.27
N VAL A 81 -24.10 -13.86 19.29
CA VAL A 81 -23.11 -14.47 18.39
C VAL A 81 -21.70 -14.07 18.80
N THR A 82 -21.37 -12.78 18.76
CA THR A 82 -20.01 -12.31 19.07
C THR A 82 -19.97 -10.81 19.41
N LYS A 83 -18.88 -10.40 20.09
CA LYS A 83 -18.53 -8.99 20.26
C LYS A 83 -17.59 -8.60 19.14
N CYS A 84 -17.81 -7.46 18.52
CA CYS A 84 -16.91 -6.95 17.49
C CYS A 84 -16.64 -5.45 17.66
N TYR A 85 -15.62 -4.97 16.95
CA TYR A 85 -15.10 -3.62 17.03
C TYR A 85 -15.22 -2.87 15.69
N GLY A 86 -15.85 -3.47 14.69
CA GLY A 86 -16.10 -2.86 13.39
C GLY A 86 -16.32 -3.91 12.31
N ILE A 87 -17.04 -3.52 11.27
CA ILE A 87 -17.22 -4.35 10.07
C ILE A 87 -16.11 -4.01 9.07
N ILE A 88 -15.39 -5.05 8.63
CA ILE A 88 -14.39 -4.95 7.55
C ILE A 88 -15.11 -4.94 6.19
N GLY A 89 -16.21 -5.67 6.08
CA GLY A 89 -17.13 -5.59 4.94
C GLY A 89 -17.82 -6.91 4.67
N PHE A 90 -18.46 -7.00 3.51
CA PHE A 90 -19.24 -8.14 3.06
C PHE A 90 -18.66 -8.69 1.76
N MET A 91 -18.67 -10.01 1.64
CA MET A 91 -18.20 -10.71 0.45
C MET A 91 -19.21 -11.75 0.02
N LYS A 92 -19.51 -11.81 -1.28
CA LYS A 92 -20.27 -12.90 -1.91
C LYS A 92 -19.37 -13.62 -2.90
N PHE A 93 -19.32 -14.94 -2.77
CA PHE A 93 -18.60 -15.83 -3.68
C PHE A 93 -19.63 -16.50 -4.60
N LEU A 94 -19.75 -17.84 -4.54
CA LEU A 94 -20.76 -18.61 -5.26
C LEU A 94 -22.00 -18.87 -4.39
N GLY A 95 -21.81 -18.94 -3.06
CA GLY A 95 -22.86 -19.23 -2.09
C GLY A 95 -23.39 -17.99 -1.35
N PRO A 96 -23.55 -18.07 -0.01
CA PRO A 96 -24.12 -16.97 0.78
C PRO A 96 -23.18 -15.75 0.86
N TYR A 97 -23.71 -14.65 1.39
CA TYR A 97 -22.87 -13.54 1.83
C TYR A 97 -22.09 -13.93 3.09
N TYR A 98 -20.87 -13.42 3.20
CA TYR A 98 -20.04 -13.50 4.39
C TYR A 98 -19.78 -12.10 4.92
N MET A 99 -19.99 -11.92 6.22
CA MET A 99 -19.66 -10.70 6.93
C MET A 99 -18.31 -10.89 7.63
N VAL A 100 -17.35 -10.00 7.35
CA VAL A 100 -16.03 -10.01 7.99
C VAL A 100 -15.99 -8.93 9.06
N VAL A 101 -15.72 -9.33 10.31
CA VAL A 101 -15.73 -8.44 11.48
C VAL A 101 -14.44 -8.50 12.28
N ILE A 102 -14.10 -7.42 12.97
CA ILE A 102 -12.97 -7.35 13.90
C ILE A 102 -13.43 -7.80 15.28
N THR A 103 -12.90 -8.91 15.81
CA THR A 103 -13.25 -9.42 17.15
C THR A 103 -12.24 -9.03 18.23
N ARG A 104 -11.02 -8.66 17.84
CA ARG A 104 -10.02 -8.06 18.74
C ARG A 104 -9.26 -6.95 18.02
N ARG A 105 -9.00 -5.84 18.72
CA ARG A 105 -8.15 -4.74 18.27
C ARG A 105 -7.13 -4.37 19.33
N ARG A 106 -6.02 -3.76 18.93
CA ARG A 106 -4.96 -3.24 19.82
C ARG A 106 -4.68 -1.79 19.46
N LYS A 107 -4.63 -0.89 20.44
CA LYS A 107 -4.19 0.50 20.21
C LYS A 107 -2.69 0.48 19.90
N VAL A 108 -2.27 1.13 18.81
CA VAL A 108 -0.86 1.18 18.37
C VAL A 108 -0.27 2.58 18.43
N GLY A 109 -1.09 3.62 18.55
CA GLY A 109 -0.64 4.99 18.71
C GLY A 109 -1.80 5.98 18.79
N THR A 110 -1.45 7.26 18.87
CA THR A 110 -2.40 8.39 18.92
C THR A 110 -1.88 9.52 18.02
N ILE A 111 -2.74 10.12 17.19
CA ILE A 111 -2.39 11.30 16.38
C ILE A 111 -3.41 12.39 16.71
N CYS A 112 -2.97 13.53 17.24
CA CYS A 112 -3.84 14.64 17.64
C CYS A 112 -5.04 14.17 18.50
N GLY A 113 -4.79 13.36 19.54
CA GLY A 113 -5.85 12.79 20.39
C GLY A 113 -6.67 11.64 19.76
N HIS A 114 -6.49 11.34 18.48
CA HIS A 114 -7.19 10.24 17.81
C HIS A 114 -6.45 8.91 17.94
N ASP A 115 -7.12 7.91 18.52
CA ASP A 115 -6.57 6.58 18.67
C ASP A 115 -6.45 5.84 17.32
N ILE A 116 -5.29 5.21 17.10
CA ILE A 116 -5.01 4.33 15.96
C ILE A 116 -4.95 2.88 16.46
N TYR A 117 -5.58 1.97 15.72
CA TYR A 117 -5.73 0.57 16.10
C TYR A 117 -5.20 -0.39 15.02
N SER A 118 -4.54 -1.45 15.46
CA SER A 118 -4.29 -2.65 14.64
C SER A 118 -5.34 -3.72 14.93
N ILE A 119 -5.55 -4.61 13.96
CA ILE A 119 -6.45 -5.76 14.11
C ILE A 119 -5.69 -6.85 14.87
N GLY A 120 -6.27 -7.34 15.97
CA GLY A 120 -5.72 -8.47 16.73
C GLY A 120 -6.35 -9.81 16.33
N LYS A 121 -7.63 -9.80 15.94
CA LYS A 121 -8.35 -10.98 15.44
C LYS A 121 -9.53 -10.52 14.57
N SER A 122 -9.77 -11.22 13.47
CA SER A 122 -10.94 -11.06 12.62
C SER A 122 -11.66 -12.39 12.47
N GLU A 123 -12.98 -12.35 12.25
CA GLU A 123 -13.81 -13.53 12.00
C GLU A 123 -14.71 -13.30 10.79
N MET A 124 -14.92 -14.37 10.02
CA MET A 124 -15.81 -14.39 8.86
C MET A 124 -17.07 -15.18 9.23
N ILE A 125 -18.21 -14.50 9.23
CA ILE A 125 -19.50 -15.04 9.65
C ILE A 125 -20.36 -15.20 8.40
N ALA A 126 -20.78 -16.43 8.09
CA ALA A 126 -21.70 -16.70 7.00
C ALA A 126 -23.08 -16.14 7.33
N ILE A 127 -23.74 -15.53 6.35
CA ILE A 127 -25.14 -15.13 6.41
C ILE A 127 -25.94 -16.21 5.70
N PRO A 128 -26.44 -17.23 6.42
CA PRO A 128 -26.98 -18.42 5.79
C PRO A 128 -28.30 -18.07 5.13
N CYS A 129 -28.44 -18.38 3.84
CA CYS A 129 -29.69 -18.25 3.11
C CYS A 129 -30.28 -19.64 2.86
N PRO A 130 -31.53 -19.93 3.29
CA PRO A 130 -32.18 -21.23 3.08
C PRO A 130 -32.38 -21.61 1.60
N ILE A 131 -32.44 -20.61 0.71
CA ILE A 131 -32.68 -20.77 -0.73
C ILE A 131 -31.37 -21.16 -1.45
N VAL A 132 -30.22 -20.75 -0.94
CA VAL A 132 -28.92 -21.15 -1.50
C VAL A 132 -28.69 -22.62 -1.17
N CYS A 133 -28.69 -23.46 -2.20
CA CYS A 133 -28.49 -24.90 -2.06
C CYS A 133 -27.27 -25.19 -1.15
N PRO A 134 -27.41 -25.98 -0.07
CA PRO A 134 -26.30 -26.37 0.81
C PRO A 134 -25.09 -26.93 0.05
N ASN A 135 -25.34 -27.53 -1.11
CA ASN A 135 -24.35 -28.06 -2.03
C ASN A 135 -23.42 -26.98 -2.63
N VAL A 136 -23.90 -25.76 -2.84
CA VAL A 136 -23.08 -24.64 -3.37
C VAL A 136 -22.26 -24.01 -2.25
N ALA A 137 -22.86 -23.81 -1.07
CA ALA A 137 -22.21 -23.23 0.11
C ALA A 137 -21.02 -24.06 0.64
N ASN A 138 -21.05 -25.37 0.39
CA ASN A 138 -19.99 -26.33 0.72
C ASN A 138 -19.22 -26.84 -0.50
N SER A 139 -19.40 -26.22 -1.66
CA SER A 139 -18.68 -26.63 -2.86
C SER A 139 -17.16 -26.46 -2.70
N ARG A 140 -16.39 -27.29 -3.41
CA ARG A 140 -14.92 -27.22 -3.42
C ARG A 140 -14.42 -25.83 -3.79
N ASP A 141 -15.08 -25.19 -4.74
CA ASP A 141 -14.71 -23.87 -5.27
C ASP A 141 -15.02 -22.76 -4.27
N GLU A 142 -16.21 -22.79 -3.64
CA GLU A 142 -16.60 -21.87 -2.56
C GLU A 142 -15.59 -21.93 -1.40
N ASN A 143 -15.24 -23.14 -0.95
CA ASN A 143 -14.26 -23.33 0.12
C ASN A 143 -12.84 -22.91 -0.27
N ARG A 144 -12.50 -22.91 -1.56
CA ARG A 144 -11.24 -22.34 -2.03
C ARG A 144 -11.26 -20.82 -2.01
N TYR A 145 -12.35 -20.17 -2.40
CA TYR A 145 -12.48 -18.70 -2.26
C TYR A 145 -12.44 -18.24 -0.81
N LYS A 146 -13.10 -18.97 0.11
CA LYS A 146 -12.97 -18.72 1.56
C LYS A 146 -11.51 -18.76 2.01
N ARG A 147 -10.77 -19.79 1.60
CA ARG A 147 -9.33 -19.92 1.92
C ARG A 147 -8.49 -18.79 1.33
N LEU A 148 -8.77 -18.37 0.10
CA LEU A 148 -8.10 -17.22 -0.52
C LEU A 148 -8.37 -15.92 0.24
N LEU A 149 -9.61 -15.67 0.67
CA LEU A 149 -9.90 -14.48 1.47
C LEU A 149 -9.21 -14.55 2.85
N CYS A 150 -9.23 -15.71 3.50
CA CYS A 150 -8.57 -15.93 4.79
C CYS A 150 -7.04 -15.92 4.72
N SER A 151 -6.44 -16.14 3.55
CA SER A 151 -4.97 -16.07 3.41
C SER A 151 -4.44 -14.64 3.41
N VAL A 152 -5.32 -13.64 3.19
CA VAL A 152 -5.03 -12.24 3.49
C VAL A 152 -5.09 -12.06 5.00
N ASP A 153 -3.92 -12.11 5.65
CA ASP A 153 -3.81 -11.95 7.09
C ASP A 153 -4.08 -10.50 7.52
N LEU A 154 -5.33 -10.24 7.92
CA LEU A 154 -5.77 -8.92 8.37
C LEU A 154 -5.13 -8.50 9.70
N THR A 155 -4.49 -9.41 10.44
CA THR A 155 -3.82 -9.07 11.70
C THR A 155 -2.43 -8.47 11.50
N LYS A 156 -1.85 -8.68 10.31
CA LYS A 156 -0.54 -8.16 9.95
C LYS A 156 -0.68 -6.87 9.19
N ASP A 157 -0.05 -5.82 9.70
CA ASP A 157 0.20 -4.57 8.98
C ASP A 157 -1.04 -3.79 8.49
N PHE A 158 -2.23 -4.17 8.95
CA PHE A 158 -3.46 -3.39 8.77
C PHE A 158 -3.76 -2.57 10.03
N PHE A 159 -4.10 -1.31 9.79
CA PHE A 159 -4.47 -0.37 10.84
C PHE A 159 -5.62 0.54 10.39
N PHE A 160 -6.31 1.10 11.37
CA PHE A 160 -7.47 1.97 11.16
C PHE A 160 -7.67 2.91 12.36
N SER A 161 -8.53 3.91 12.19
CA SER A 161 -9.05 4.73 13.28
C SER A 161 -10.54 4.97 13.06
N TYR A 162 -11.27 5.22 14.14
CA TYR A 162 -12.70 5.56 14.08
C TYR A 162 -12.92 7.05 13.81
N SER A 163 -11.99 7.88 14.28
CA SER A 163 -12.13 9.33 14.30
C SER A 163 -11.13 10.04 13.41
N TYR A 164 -10.02 9.39 13.04
CA TYR A 164 -8.99 9.95 12.17
C TYR A 164 -8.97 9.27 10.81
N ASN A 165 -8.93 10.08 9.76
CA ASN A 165 -8.82 9.61 8.39
C ASN A 165 -7.36 9.20 8.08
N ILE A 166 -6.93 8.08 8.63
CA ILE A 166 -5.54 7.60 8.54
C ILE A 166 -5.11 7.24 7.12
N MET A 167 -6.05 7.07 6.19
CA MET A 167 -5.81 6.89 4.76
C MET A 167 -5.34 8.17 4.05
N ARG A 168 -5.35 9.33 4.72
CA ARG A 168 -4.88 10.61 4.21
C ARG A 168 -3.67 11.09 5.02
N SER A 169 -2.83 11.93 4.39
CA SER A 169 -1.80 12.68 5.12
C SER A 169 -2.43 13.70 6.06
N LEU A 170 -1.68 14.11 7.09
CA LEU A 170 -2.09 15.14 8.03
C LEU A 170 -2.47 16.43 7.31
N GLN A 171 -1.67 16.87 6.33
CA GLN A 171 -1.96 18.06 5.52
C GLN A 171 -3.31 17.96 4.80
N LYS A 172 -3.63 16.81 4.18
CA LYS A 172 -4.93 16.61 3.52
C LYS A 172 -6.07 16.59 4.51
N ASN A 173 -5.87 16.01 5.69
CA ASN A 173 -6.89 16.00 6.75
C ASN A 173 -7.18 17.40 7.32
N ILE A 174 -6.23 18.33 7.24
CA ILE A 174 -6.41 19.71 7.64
C ILE A 174 -7.12 20.52 6.55
N ASN A 175 -6.70 20.35 5.29
CA ASN A 175 -7.16 21.17 4.17
C ASN A 175 -8.51 20.70 3.59
N ASP A 176 -8.74 19.39 3.49
CA ASP A 176 -9.95 18.86 2.85
C ASP A 176 -11.10 18.76 3.85
N LYS A 177 -12.21 19.42 3.53
CA LYS A 177 -13.49 19.27 4.27
C LYS A 177 -14.30 18.04 3.83
N ASN A 178 -13.81 17.26 2.87
CA ASN A 178 -14.49 16.09 2.34
C ASN A 178 -14.62 15.01 3.42
N THR A 179 -15.85 14.67 3.80
CA THR A 179 -16.19 13.64 4.80
C THR A 179 -16.90 12.44 4.17
N GLY A 180 -16.92 11.31 4.88
CA GLY A 180 -17.76 10.16 4.55
C GLY A 180 -17.30 9.37 3.32
N HIS A 181 -18.25 9.10 2.41
CA HIS A 181 -18.13 8.11 1.33
C HIS A 181 -16.93 8.36 0.39
N VAL A 182 -16.68 9.62 0.00
CA VAL A 182 -15.55 10.01 -0.87
C VAL A 182 -14.18 9.68 -0.25
N VAL A 183 -14.05 9.77 1.08
CA VAL A 183 -12.80 9.45 1.79
C VAL A 183 -12.49 7.95 1.71
N TYR A 184 -13.54 7.14 1.74
CA TYR A 184 -13.44 5.69 1.71
C TYR A 184 -13.14 5.12 0.31
N GLU A 185 -13.25 5.93 -0.74
CA GLU A 185 -12.90 5.54 -2.12
C GLU A 185 -11.42 5.72 -2.45
N THR A 186 -10.66 6.35 -1.55
CA THR A 186 -9.25 6.65 -1.74
C THR A 186 -8.41 5.40 -2.03
N MET A 187 -7.26 5.60 -2.68
CA MET A 187 -6.37 4.51 -3.08
C MET A 187 -5.77 3.73 -1.90
N PHE A 188 -5.84 4.25 -0.69
CA PHE A 188 -5.26 3.64 0.52
C PHE A 188 -6.28 2.86 1.37
N VAL A 189 -7.57 2.90 1.02
CA VAL A 189 -8.61 2.09 1.71
C VAL A 189 -8.68 0.70 1.08
N TRP A 190 -8.03 -0.28 1.69
CA TRP A 190 -7.89 -1.63 1.14
C TRP A 190 -9.21 -2.39 1.06
N ASN A 191 -10.07 -2.24 2.06
CA ASN A 191 -11.38 -2.89 2.12
C ASN A 191 -12.50 -2.06 1.46
N GLU A 192 -12.14 -1.16 0.54
CA GLU A 192 -13.11 -0.32 -0.18
C GLU A 192 -14.17 -1.18 -0.88
N PHE A 193 -13.74 -2.21 -1.61
CA PHE A 193 -14.63 -3.15 -2.31
C PHE A 193 -15.57 -3.89 -1.35
N LEU A 194 -15.04 -4.41 -0.24
CA LEU A 194 -15.80 -5.17 0.76
C LEU A 194 -16.86 -4.31 1.47
N THR A 195 -16.57 -3.03 1.70
CA THR A 195 -17.51 -2.10 2.36
C THR A 195 -18.50 -1.47 1.39
N ARG A 196 -18.21 -1.46 0.08
CA ARG A 196 -18.98 -0.78 -0.96
C ARG A 196 -20.47 -1.11 -0.93
N ALA A 197 -20.83 -2.39 -0.82
CA ALA A 197 -22.24 -2.81 -0.81
C ALA A 197 -22.99 -2.13 0.35
N MET A 198 -22.49 -2.24 1.57
CA MET A 198 -23.09 -1.63 2.76
C MET A 198 -23.14 -0.10 2.66
N ARG A 199 -22.03 0.54 2.26
CA ARG A 199 -21.97 2.01 2.11
C ARG A 199 -22.98 2.52 1.08
N ASN A 200 -23.20 1.78 0.00
CA ASN A 200 -24.15 2.16 -1.04
C ASN A 200 -25.61 2.05 -0.59
N HIS A 201 -25.93 1.09 0.28
CA HIS A 201 -27.27 0.93 0.87
C HIS A 201 -27.54 1.95 1.97
N LEU A 202 -26.62 2.09 2.94
CA LEU A 202 -26.83 2.94 4.12
C LEU A 202 -26.49 4.42 3.91
N LYS A 203 -25.71 4.74 2.87
CA LYS A 203 -25.19 6.10 2.60
C LYS A 203 -24.38 6.70 3.76
N ASN A 204 -23.85 5.87 4.66
CA ASN A 204 -22.96 6.27 5.75
C ASN A 204 -21.78 5.29 5.91
N THR A 205 -20.88 5.61 6.83
CA THR A 205 -19.67 4.81 7.12
C THR A 205 -19.57 4.37 8.58
N ASP A 206 -20.58 4.65 9.41
CA ASP A 206 -20.52 4.57 10.88
C ASP A 206 -20.27 3.15 11.42
N TRP A 207 -20.68 2.14 10.65
CA TRP A 207 -20.57 0.72 11.00
C TRP A 207 -19.28 0.06 10.48
N THR A 208 -18.61 0.72 9.53
CA THR A 208 -17.46 0.17 8.80
C THR A 208 -16.18 0.91 9.13
N VAL A 209 -15.06 0.19 9.13
CA VAL A 209 -13.75 0.80 9.32
C VAL A 209 -13.00 0.86 7.99
N ALA A 210 -12.29 1.96 7.72
CA ALA A 210 -11.38 2.04 6.58
C ALA A 210 -10.03 1.41 6.95
N LEU A 211 -9.70 0.28 6.32
CA LEU A 211 -8.44 -0.41 6.56
C LEU A 211 -7.34 0.13 5.66
N VAL A 212 -6.22 0.50 6.27
CA VAL A 212 -5.00 0.88 5.58
C VAL A 212 -3.96 -0.22 5.79
N HIS A 213 -3.33 -0.65 4.70
CA HIS A 213 -2.25 -1.64 4.71
C HIS A 213 -0.91 -0.93 4.56
N GLY A 214 0.08 -1.27 5.38
CA GLY A 214 1.44 -0.77 5.21
C GLY A 214 2.26 -0.86 6.48
N PHE A 215 2.60 0.27 7.11
CA PHE A 215 3.37 0.30 8.35
C PHE A 215 2.91 1.43 9.26
N PHE A 216 2.89 1.19 10.56
CA PHE A 216 2.65 2.21 11.57
C PHE A 216 3.56 1.95 12.76
N LYS A 217 4.36 2.94 13.16
CA LYS A 217 5.14 2.92 14.39
C LYS A 217 5.15 4.31 15.00
N GLN A 218 4.96 4.38 16.31
CA GLN A 218 5.08 5.59 17.10
C GLN A 218 5.97 5.30 18.30
N SER A 219 6.93 6.18 18.58
CA SER A 219 7.77 6.11 19.79
C SER A 219 8.01 7.50 20.33
N LYS A 220 8.17 7.55 21.65
CA LYS A 220 8.68 8.72 22.36
C LYS A 220 10.20 8.70 22.27
N LEU A 221 10.80 9.84 21.92
CA LEU A 221 12.23 10.08 21.80
C LEU A 221 12.58 11.37 22.55
N ALA A 222 13.87 11.60 22.81
CA ALA A 222 14.33 12.78 23.53
C ALA A 222 15.49 13.45 22.80
N VAL A 223 15.50 14.78 22.77
CA VAL A 223 16.61 15.60 22.26
C VAL A 223 16.83 16.78 23.19
N SER A 224 18.08 17.04 23.58
CA SER A 224 18.43 18.17 24.46
C SER A 224 17.59 18.25 25.74
N GLY A 225 17.24 17.09 26.32
CA GLY A 225 16.41 16.98 27.53
C GLY A 225 14.91 17.23 27.33
N LYS A 226 14.44 17.44 26.10
CA LYS A 226 13.03 17.59 25.74
C LYS A 226 12.52 16.34 25.04
N ASP A 227 11.35 15.89 25.46
CA ASP A 227 10.69 14.73 24.89
C ASP A 227 9.78 15.10 23.71
N PHE A 228 9.72 14.22 22.71
CA PHE A 228 8.82 14.36 21.58
C PHE A 228 8.35 13.00 21.06
N TRP A 229 7.24 13.00 20.33
CA TRP A 229 6.71 11.82 19.68
C TRP A 229 7.08 11.80 18.20
N LEU A 230 7.72 10.71 17.77
CA LEU A 230 7.96 10.40 16.36
C LEU A 230 6.97 9.34 15.89
N THR A 231 6.22 9.64 14.83
CA THR A 231 5.30 8.69 14.18
C THR A 231 5.69 8.50 12.73
N LEU A 232 5.91 7.25 12.32
CA LEU A 232 6.16 6.89 10.92
C LEU A 232 5.00 6.03 10.41
N ILE A 233 4.38 6.48 9.32
CA ILE A 233 3.25 5.82 8.67
C ILE A 233 3.63 5.53 7.22
N ALA A 234 3.50 4.29 6.79
CA ALA A 234 3.55 3.94 5.38
C ALA A 234 2.19 3.41 4.93
N ARG A 235 1.65 3.97 3.85
CA ARG A 235 0.34 3.62 3.29
C ARG A 235 0.54 3.04 1.90
N ARG A 236 0.20 1.76 1.73
CA ARG A 236 0.31 1.06 0.45
C ARG A 236 -0.98 1.21 -0.33
N SER A 237 -0.85 1.56 -1.60
CA SER A 237 -1.97 1.64 -2.55
C SER A 237 -2.62 0.27 -2.77
N ARG A 238 -3.95 0.25 -2.84
CA ARG A 238 -4.75 -0.88 -3.34
C ARG A 238 -4.72 -0.98 -4.86
N HIS A 239 -4.48 0.12 -5.57
CA HIS A 239 -4.47 0.12 -7.02
C HIS A 239 -3.21 -0.52 -7.56
N PHE A 240 -3.38 -1.39 -8.56
CA PHE A 240 -2.29 -2.15 -9.19
C PHE A 240 -1.42 -2.88 -8.15
N ALA A 241 -2.06 -3.31 -7.06
CA ALA A 241 -1.43 -4.09 -6.01
C ALA A 241 -1.20 -5.53 -6.46
N GLY A 242 -0.06 -6.08 -6.06
CA GLY A 242 0.27 -7.46 -6.33
C GLY A 242 1.67 -7.82 -5.91
N THR A 243 2.05 -9.05 -6.27
CA THR A 243 3.36 -9.62 -5.93
C THR A 243 4.45 -9.14 -6.87
N ARG A 244 5.69 -9.27 -6.41
CA ARG A 244 6.87 -8.62 -6.99
C ARG A 244 7.02 -8.77 -8.50
N PHE A 245 6.82 -9.96 -9.05
CA PHE A 245 7.00 -10.19 -10.48
C PHE A 245 5.70 -10.14 -11.27
N MET A 246 4.54 -10.33 -10.62
CA MET A 246 3.23 -10.26 -11.27
C MET A 246 2.80 -8.82 -11.57
N LYS A 247 3.18 -7.86 -10.71
CA LYS A 247 2.85 -6.44 -10.88
C LYS A 247 4.11 -5.57 -10.80
N ARG A 248 4.48 -4.98 -11.94
CA ARG A 248 5.57 -4.01 -12.09
C ARG A 248 5.19 -2.93 -13.09
N GLY A 249 5.92 -1.82 -13.03
CA GLY A 249 5.67 -0.69 -13.92
C GLY A 249 4.42 0.09 -13.55
N VAL A 250 3.82 0.67 -14.58
CA VAL A 250 2.57 1.44 -14.54
C VAL A 250 1.51 0.75 -15.40
N ASN A 251 0.26 0.80 -14.97
CA ASN A 251 -0.87 0.39 -15.79
C ASN A 251 -1.40 1.54 -16.66
N GLU A 252 -2.31 1.24 -17.58
CA GLU A 252 -2.92 2.20 -18.51
C GLU A 252 -3.62 3.39 -17.83
N LYS A 253 -3.99 3.25 -16.55
CA LYS A 253 -4.62 4.30 -15.73
C LYS A 253 -3.61 5.17 -14.96
N GLY A 254 -2.31 5.01 -15.21
CA GLY A 254 -1.26 5.74 -14.48
C GLY A 254 -1.06 5.28 -13.03
N ARG A 255 -1.46 4.05 -12.67
CA ARG A 255 -1.24 3.48 -11.33
C ARG A 255 -0.01 2.59 -11.36
N VAL A 256 0.96 2.89 -10.50
CA VAL A 256 2.22 2.14 -10.42
C VAL A 256 2.15 1.02 -9.40
N ALA A 257 2.95 -0.02 -9.60
CA ALA A 257 3.06 -1.11 -8.65
C ALA A 257 3.86 -0.64 -7.43
N ASN A 258 3.57 -1.25 -6.28
CA ASN A 258 4.24 -0.93 -5.01
C ASN A 258 4.21 0.59 -4.68
N ASP A 259 3.11 1.27 -5.04
CA ASP A 259 2.89 2.69 -4.73
C ASP A 259 2.66 2.84 -3.22
N VAL A 260 3.58 3.54 -2.55
CA VAL A 260 3.57 3.76 -1.10
C VAL A 260 3.82 5.23 -0.80
N GLU A 261 2.95 5.80 0.03
CA GLU A 261 3.13 7.11 0.65
C GLU A 261 3.71 6.90 2.06
N THR A 262 4.80 7.57 2.39
CA THR A 262 5.43 7.50 3.72
C THR A 262 5.36 8.88 4.35
N GLU A 263 4.84 8.95 5.57
CA GLU A 263 4.65 10.18 6.32
C GLU A 263 5.32 10.07 7.69
N GLN A 264 6.10 11.10 8.01
CA GLN A 264 6.81 11.26 9.27
C GLN A 264 6.23 12.46 10.01
N ILE A 265 5.57 12.19 11.14
CA ILE A 265 4.90 13.18 11.97
C ILE A 265 5.68 13.34 13.27
N VAL A 266 5.92 14.59 13.67
CA VAL A 266 6.63 14.94 14.90
C VAL A 266 5.83 15.98 15.67
N PHE A 267 5.62 15.76 16.95
CA PHE A 267 5.01 16.72 17.87
C PHE A 267 5.65 16.63 19.25
N GLU A 268 5.68 17.74 19.97
CA GLU A 268 6.22 17.85 21.33
C GLU A 268 5.39 17.02 22.32
N ASP A 269 6.04 16.40 23.31
CA ASP A 269 5.34 15.76 24.42
C ASP A 269 5.08 16.79 25.53
N THR A 270 3.86 17.35 25.54
CA THR A 270 3.45 18.37 26.52
C THR A 270 2.61 17.75 27.65
N PRO A 271 2.72 18.24 28.90
CA PRO A 271 1.93 17.74 30.04
C PRO A 271 0.42 17.82 29.86
N ASP A 272 -0.07 18.76 29.04
CA ASP A 272 -1.49 19.06 28.86
C ASP A 272 -2.23 18.12 27.86
N ASP A 273 -1.65 16.96 27.52
CA ASP A 273 -2.14 15.96 26.53
C ASP A 273 -2.32 16.48 25.08
N ILE A 274 -2.35 17.79 24.86
CA ILE A 274 -2.54 18.45 23.56
C ILE A 274 -1.24 19.16 23.16
N PRO A 275 -0.54 18.71 22.12
CA PRO A 275 0.68 19.38 21.68
C PRO A 275 0.37 20.79 21.18
N SER A 276 1.25 21.74 21.47
CA SER A 276 1.16 23.12 20.98
C SER A 276 1.42 23.20 19.48
N GLN A 277 2.32 22.35 18.96
CA GLN A 277 2.77 22.35 17.59
C GLN A 277 2.95 20.92 17.08
N ILE A 278 2.75 20.75 15.77
CA ILE A 278 2.93 19.48 15.08
C ILE A 278 3.46 19.72 13.67
N THR A 279 4.32 18.83 13.23
CA THR A 279 4.87 18.82 11.87
C THR A 279 4.59 17.51 11.17
N SER A 280 4.49 17.54 9.86
CA SER A 280 4.42 16.34 9.02
C SER A 280 5.23 16.54 7.74
N VAL A 281 5.90 15.49 7.30
CA VAL A 281 6.56 15.44 5.99
C VAL A 281 6.16 14.16 5.28
N VAL A 282 5.79 14.28 4.01
CA VAL A 282 5.41 13.17 3.15
C VAL A 282 6.48 12.95 2.09
N GLN A 283 6.81 11.68 1.86
CA GLN A 283 7.64 11.24 0.74
C GLN A 283 6.96 10.07 0.01
N HIS A 284 7.31 9.89 -1.26
CA HIS A 284 6.70 8.91 -2.13
C HIS A 284 7.70 7.87 -2.63
N ARG A 285 7.25 6.64 -2.80
CA ARG A 285 8.02 5.60 -3.50
C ARG A 285 7.10 4.73 -4.34
N GLY A 286 7.65 4.17 -5.40
CA GLY A 286 6.92 3.23 -6.23
C GLY A 286 7.78 2.61 -7.32
N SER A 287 7.18 1.70 -8.08
CA SER A 287 7.80 1.19 -9.30
C SER A 287 8.09 2.33 -10.28
N ILE A 288 9.12 2.12 -11.10
CA ILE A 288 9.43 3.01 -12.22
C ILE A 288 8.18 3.10 -13.11
N PRO A 289 7.64 4.30 -13.39
CA PRO A 289 6.39 4.47 -14.12
C PRO A 289 6.63 4.31 -15.62
N LEU A 290 6.95 3.09 -16.05
CA LEU A 290 7.01 2.67 -17.43
C LEU A 290 6.13 1.43 -17.58
N VAL A 291 5.67 1.11 -18.79
CA VAL A 291 4.93 -0.13 -19.03
C VAL A 291 5.95 -1.26 -19.25
N TRP A 292 6.20 -2.04 -18.21
CA TRP A 292 7.17 -3.14 -18.25
C TRP A 292 6.77 -4.29 -17.34
N PHE A 293 7.18 -5.49 -17.72
CA PHE A 293 6.87 -6.72 -16.98
C PHE A 293 8.08 -7.65 -16.94
N GLN A 294 7.99 -8.64 -16.06
CA GLN A 294 8.98 -9.70 -15.94
C GLN A 294 8.25 -11.02 -15.91
N GLU A 295 8.47 -11.85 -16.92
CA GLU A 295 7.84 -13.15 -16.99
C GLU A 295 8.54 -14.13 -16.05
N THR A 296 7.82 -14.60 -15.04
CA THR A 296 8.37 -15.55 -14.07
C THR A 296 8.47 -16.94 -14.67
N SER A 297 9.66 -17.53 -14.60
CA SER A 297 9.86 -18.96 -14.84
C SER A 297 10.38 -19.63 -13.59
N ARG A 298 9.94 -20.87 -13.33
CA ARG A 298 10.40 -21.70 -12.21
C ARG A 298 11.89 -22.04 -12.28
N LEU A 299 12.55 -21.80 -13.41
CA LEU A 299 13.97 -22.08 -13.63
C LEU A 299 14.83 -20.80 -13.57
N ASN A 300 14.22 -19.62 -13.75
CA ASN A 300 14.94 -18.36 -13.85
C ASN A 300 14.83 -17.54 -12.56
N ILE A 301 15.91 -17.55 -11.77
CA ILE A 301 16.02 -16.77 -10.51
C ILE A 301 15.89 -15.25 -10.76
N ARG A 302 16.23 -14.77 -11.95
CA ARG A 302 16.15 -13.36 -12.34
C ARG A 302 15.49 -13.21 -13.71
N PRO A 303 14.16 -13.04 -13.78
CA PRO A 303 13.44 -12.93 -15.05
C PRO A 303 13.89 -11.70 -15.86
N GLU A 304 13.85 -11.81 -17.18
CA GLU A 304 14.21 -10.70 -18.07
C GLU A 304 13.16 -9.58 -18.01
N ILE A 305 13.59 -8.35 -18.35
CA ILE A 305 12.70 -7.19 -18.36
C ILE A 305 12.23 -7.00 -19.79
N THR A 306 10.91 -7.05 -19.96
CA THR A 306 10.27 -6.75 -21.23
C THR A 306 9.61 -5.39 -21.14
N LEU A 307 10.06 -4.47 -21.98
CA LEU A 307 9.43 -3.16 -22.17
C LEU A 307 8.29 -3.29 -23.17
N LYS A 308 7.16 -2.66 -22.88
CA LYS A 308 6.06 -2.49 -23.84
C LYS A 308 6.03 -1.02 -24.27
N SER A 309 5.75 -0.78 -25.55
CA SER A 309 5.58 0.59 -26.06
C SER A 309 4.35 1.24 -25.40
N ASP A 310 4.54 2.44 -24.86
CA ASP A 310 3.49 3.34 -24.37
C ASP A 310 3.50 4.55 -25.31
N VAL A 311 2.50 4.63 -26.18
CA VAL A 311 2.39 5.72 -27.16
C VAL A 311 2.38 7.05 -26.41
N ASP A 312 3.31 7.94 -26.75
CA ASP A 312 3.49 9.26 -26.13
C ASP A 312 3.66 9.24 -24.60
N TYR A 313 4.07 8.09 -24.03
CA TYR A 313 4.21 7.91 -22.59
C TYR A 313 2.95 8.28 -21.79
N LYS A 314 1.75 8.02 -22.33
CA LYS A 314 0.47 8.43 -21.74
C LYS A 314 0.29 7.89 -20.32
N ALA A 315 0.59 6.62 -20.07
CA ALA A 315 0.45 6.03 -18.74
C ALA A 315 1.43 6.66 -17.74
N THR A 316 2.65 6.96 -18.20
CA THR A 316 3.67 7.67 -17.42
C THR A 316 3.21 9.09 -17.06
N ARG A 317 2.64 9.82 -18.03
CA ARG A 317 2.13 11.18 -17.81
C ARG A 317 0.98 11.21 -16.80
N LEU A 318 -0.04 10.36 -16.98
CA LEU A 318 -1.18 10.23 -16.05
C LEU A 318 -0.71 9.95 -14.61
N HIS A 319 0.38 9.21 -14.47
CA HIS A 319 0.96 8.93 -13.18
C HIS A 319 1.51 10.18 -12.47
N PHE A 320 2.27 11.01 -13.19
CA PHE A 320 2.82 12.24 -12.64
C PHE A 320 1.76 13.32 -12.42
N GLU A 321 0.76 13.42 -13.32
CA GLU A 321 -0.43 14.25 -13.08
C GLU A 321 -1.11 13.85 -11.76
N ASN A 322 -1.25 12.55 -11.48
CA ASN A 322 -1.78 12.09 -10.20
C ASN A 322 -0.90 12.46 -9.00
N LEU A 323 0.42 12.55 -9.15
CA LEU A 323 1.32 13.01 -8.08
C LEU A 323 1.17 14.52 -7.84
N VAL A 324 1.13 15.32 -8.90
CA VAL A 324 0.92 16.77 -8.81
C VAL A 324 -0.42 17.06 -8.14
N LEU A 325 -1.49 16.36 -8.51
CA LEU A 325 -2.79 16.48 -7.86
C LEU A 325 -2.76 16.12 -6.36
N ARG A 326 -1.86 15.23 -5.93
CA ARG A 326 -1.78 14.78 -4.54
C ARG A 326 -0.88 15.64 -3.66
N TYR A 327 0.21 16.17 -4.21
CA TYR A 327 1.31 16.76 -3.44
C TYR A 327 1.76 18.13 -3.93
N GLY A 328 1.27 18.60 -5.09
CA GLY A 328 1.69 19.85 -5.71
C GLY A 328 3.02 19.75 -6.47
N ASN A 329 3.57 20.92 -6.80
CA ASN A 329 4.85 21.09 -7.48
C ASN A 329 5.90 21.69 -6.53
N PRO A 330 7.17 21.26 -6.57
CA PRO A 330 7.75 20.38 -7.59
C PRO A 330 7.64 18.88 -7.26
N ILE A 331 7.59 18.04 -8.32
CA ILE A 331 7.85 16.60 -8.21
C ILE A 331 9.34 16.34 -8.48
N VAL A 332 10.06 15.91 -7.44
CA VAL A 332 11.47 15.53 -7.56
C VAL A 332 11.59 14.01 -7.62
N ILE A 333 12.21 13.50 -8.66
CA ILE A 333 12.36 12.06 -8.92
C ILE A 333 13.80 11.67 -8.61
N LEU A 334 14.01 10.87 -7.57
CA LEU A 334 15.28 10.23 -7.27
C LEU A 334 15.31 8.81 -7.81
N ASN A 335 16.08 8.60 -8.87
CA ASN A 335 16.18 7.35 -9.59
C ASN A 335 17.45 6.57 -9.23
N LEU A 336 17.29 5.45 -8.52
CA LEU A 336 18.40 4.66 -7.92
C LEU A 336 18.84 3.43 -8.74
N ILE A 337 18.53 3.46 -10.03
CA ILE A 337 18.76 2.38 -10.99
C ILE A 337 20.27 2.22 -11.25
N LYS A 338 20.76 0.99 -11.46
CA LYS A 338 22.16 0.75 -11.82
C LYS A 338 22.47 1.20 -13.25
N THR A 339 23.65 1.78 -13.43
CA THR A 339 24.13 2.25 -14.74
C THR A 339 24.96 1.22 -15.49
N ARG A 340 25.79 0.46 -14.78
CA ARG A 340 26.69 -0.57 -15.35
C ARG A 340 26.38 -1.92 -14.75
N GLU A 341 25.95 -2.84 -15.60
CA GLU A 341 25.62 -4.22 -15.24
C GLU A 341 26.23 -5.18 -16.26
N LYS A 342 26.54 -6.41 -15.85
CA LYS A 342 27.04 -7.45 -16.77
C LYS A 342 26.02 -7.80 -17.85
N LYS A 343 24.73 -7.81 -17.49
CA LYS A 343 23.61 -7.98 -18.42
C LYS A 343 22.72 -6.75 -18.31
N PRO A 344 22.44 -6.01 -19.40
CA PRO A 344 21.68 -4.77 -19.35
C PRO A 344 20.22 -5.08 -18.97
N ARG A 345 19.84 -4.74 -17.74
CA ARG A 345 18.47 -4.92 -17.23
C ARG A 345 17.94 -3.61 -16.69
N GLU A 346 18.57 -3.13 -15.63
CA GLU A 346 18.26 -1.85 -15.00
C GLU A 346 18.59 -0.68 -15.95
N SER A 347 19.71 -0.78 -16.67
CA SER A 347 20.17 0.27 -17.60
C SER A 347 19.19 0.55 -18.75
N LEU A 348 18.43 -0.45 -19.20
CA LEU A 348 17.40 -0.32 -20.23
C LEU A 348 16.24 0.55 -19.72
N LEU A 349 15.70 0.23 -18.54
CA LEU A 349 14.66 1.03 -17.90
C LEU A 349 15.11 2.47 -17.65
N ARG A 350 16.38 2.67 -17.26
CA ARG A 350 16.94 4.01 -17.05
C ARG A 350 16.89 4.85 -18.32
N ALA A 351 17.34 4.29 -19.44
CA ALA A 351 17.39 5.00 -20.71
C ALA A 351 15.98 5.38 -21.18
N GLU A 352 15.04 4.44 -21.16
CA GLU A 352 13.65 4.71 -21.54
C GLU A 352 12.94 5.67 -20.59
N PHE A 353 13.20 5.57 -19.30
CA PHE A 353 12.58 6.48 -18.34
C PHE A 353 13.09 7.92 -18.50
N ALA A 354 14.39 8.09 -18.79
CA ALA A 354 14.94 9.42 -19.09
C ALA A 354 14.31 10.03 -20.36
N LYS A 355 14.08 9.21 -21.40
CA LYS A 355 13.35 9.64 -22.61
C LYS A 355 11.91 10.06 -22.29
N ALA A 356 11.20 9.28 -21.48
CA ALA A 356 9.84 9.58 -21.05
C ALA A 356 9.74 10.92 -20.30
N ILE A 357 10.64 11.16 -19.33
CA ILE A 357 10.66 12.43 -18.59
C ILE A 357 11.01 13.60 -19.52
N HIS A 358 11.98 13.42 -20.41
CA HIS A 358 12.33 14.46 -21.38
C HIS A 358 11.13 14.79 -22.30
N TYR A 359 10.42 13.78 -22.79
CA TYR A 359 9.22 13.96 -23.61
C TYR A 359 8.11 14.72 -22.84
N ILE A 360 7.79 14.30 -21.62
CA ILE A 360 6.77 14.94 -20.78
C ILE A 360 7.14 16.41 -20.48
N ASN A 361 8.40 16.67 -20.12
CA ASN A 361 8.86 18.02 -19.79
C ASN A 361 8.86 18.99 -20.99
N LYS A 362 8.82 18.51 -22.24
CA LYS A 362 8.63 19.39 -23.41
C LYS A 362 7.25 20.04 -23.43
N GLY A 363 6.24 19.35 -22.89
CA GLY A 363 4.87 19.85 -22.82
C GLY A 363 4.53 20.64 -21.54
N LEU A 364 5.48 20.79 -20.61
CA LEU A 364 5.26 21.45 -19.32
C LEU A 364 6.03 22.79 -19.23
N PRO A 365 5.44 23.81 -18.58
CA PRO A 365 6.13 25.06 -18.30
C PRO A 365 7.28 24.84 -17.28
N ASN A 366 8.25 25.76 -17.24
CA ASN A 366 9.51 25.55 -16.52
C ASN A 366 9.35 25.27 -15.01
N ASP A 367 8.34 25.87 -14.39
CA ASP A 367 7.98 25.76 -12.98
C ASP A 367 7.30 24.43 -12.63
N GLU A 368 6.62 23.79 -13.59
CA GLU A 368 5.93 22.50 -13.40
C GLU A 368 6.76 21.30 -13.89
N ARG A 369 7.96 21.53 -14.43
CA ARG A 369 8.82 20.45 -14.94
C ARG A 369 9.18 19.45 -13.84
N LEU A 370 9.12 18.18 -14.22
CA LEU A 370 9.58 17.08 -13.38
C LEU A 370 11.10 17.17 -13.21
N LYS A 371 11.56 17.24 -11.96
CA LYS A 371 12.99 17.33 -11.63
C LYS A 371 13.58 15.94 -11.49
N PHE A 372 14.33 15.48 -12.50
CA PHE A 372 14.89 14.13 -12.54
C PHE A 372 16.34 14.09 -12.06
N LEU A 373 16.58 13.34 -10.98
CA LEU A 373 17.88 13.11 -10.37
C LEU A 373 18.22 11.63 -10.41
N HIS A 374 19.37 11.29 -10.99
CA HIS A 374 19.82 9.90 -11.11
C HIS A 374 21.06 9.64 -10.27
N MET A 375 21.01 8.62 -9.41
CA MET A 375 22.12 8.23 -8.54
C MET A 375 22.33 6.70 -8.51
N ASP A 376 23.49 6.24 -8.96
CA ASP A 376 23.86 4.82 -8.90
C ASP A 376 24.58 4.51 -7.57
N LEU A 377 23.81 4.10 -6.56
CA LEU A 377 24.34 3.75 -5.23
C LEU A 377 25.36 2.60 -5.27
N SER A 378 25.21 1.66 -6.21
CA SER A 378 26.14 0.53 -6.35
C SER A 378 27.50 0.97 -6.89
N LYS A 379 27.52 1.99 -7.75
CA LYS A 379 28.76 2.62 -8.23
C LYS A 379 29.39 3.49 -7.15
N LEU A 380 28.58 4.25 -6.41
CA LEU A 380 29.06 5.15 -5.36
C LEU A 380 29.67 4.40 -4.18
N SER A 381 29.03 3.32 -3.72
CA SER A 381 29.55 2.46 -2.63
C SER A 381 30.88 1.79 -2.95
N ARG A 382 31.22 1.59 -4.24
CA ARG A 382 32.51 1.01 -4.67
C ARG A 382 33.65 2.03 -4.74
N ARG A 383 33.35 3.33 -4.71
CA ARG A 383 34.39 4.37 -4.73
C ARG A 383 34.97 4.54 -3.32
N LYS A 384 36.29 4.36 -3.18
CA LYS A 384 36.99 4.62 -1.92
C LYS A 384 36.79 6.07 -1.49
N GLY A 385 36.48 6.30 -0.21
CA GLY A 385 36.33 7.64 0.39
C GLY A 385 34.99 8.34 0.16
N THR A 386 33.99 7.71 -0.48
CA THR A 386 32.67 8.32 -0.69
C THR A 386 31.67 7.86 0.38
N ASN A 387 31.18 8.78 1.22
CA ASN A 387 30.06 8.51 2.12
C ASN A 387 28.73 8.64 1.35
N VAL A 388 28.18 7.50 0.92
CA VAL A 388 26.92 7.44 0.14
C VAL A 388 25.77 8.09 0.90
N LEU A 389 25.71 7.87 2.21
CA LEU A 389 24.65 8.39 3.07
C LEU A 389 24.77 9.91 3.24
N GLY A 390 26.00 10.42 3.37
CA GLY A 390 26.26 11.87 3.36
C GLY A 390 25.82 12.55 2.06
N LEU A 391 26.08 11.93 0.90
CA LEU A 391 25.61 12.45 -0.38
C LEU A 391 24.07 12.42 -0.50
N LEU A 392 23.45 11.34 -0.04
CA LEU A 392 21.99 11.22 0.01
C LEU A 392 21.37 12.28 0.93
N ASN A 393 21.98 12.54 2.10
CA ASN A 393 21.54 13.58 3.03
C ASN A 393 21.63 14.98 2.42
N LYS A 394 22.67 15.25 1.62
CA LYS A 394 22.79 16.52 0.90
C LYS A 394 21.63 16.68 -0.10
N VAL A 395 21.41 15.68 -0.96
CA VAL A 395 20.30 15.70 -1.92
C VAL A 395 18.95 15.81 -1.19
N ALA A 396 18.76 15.08 -0.10
CA ALA A 396 17.57 15.16 0.72
C ALA A 396 17.33 16.57 1.28
N SER A 397 18.37 17.22 1.80
CA SER A 397 18.30 18.58 2.33
C SER A 397 17.92 19.58 1.24
N ASP A 398 18.57 19.51 0.07
CA ASP A 398 18.29 20.36 -1.08
C ASP A 398 16.83 20.19 -1.56
N VAL A 399 16.33 18.95 -1.60
CA VAL A 399 14.95 18.67 -1.99
C VAL A 399 13.96 19.18 -0.96
N LEU A 400 14.25 19.02 0.33
CA LEU A 400 13.38 19.49 1.40
C LEU A 400 13.24 21.02 1.40
N GLU A 401 14.25 21.78 0.95
CA GLU A 401 14.14 23.25 0.74
C GLU A 401 13.18 23.59 -0.39
N LEU A 402 13.11 22.73 -1.41
CA LEU A 402 12.22 22.92 -2.54
C LEU A 402 10.77 22.52 -2.24
N THR A 403 10.57 21.50 -1.40
CA THR A 403 9.24 20.94 -1.14
C THR A 403 8.57 21.46 0.12
N ASP A 404 9.33 22.07 1.04
CA ASP A 404 8.90 22.43 2.39
C ASP A 404 8.39 21.21 3.21
N LEU A 405 7.91 21.47 4.42
CA LEU A 405 7.21 20.54 5.30
C LEU A 405 5.90 21.17 5.82
N LEU A 406 4.97 20.34 6.29
CA LEU A 406 3.80 20.83 7.02
C LEU A 406 4.23 21.21 8.44
N HIS A 407 3.91 22.44 8.86
CA HIS A 407 4.02 22.90 10.24
C HIS A 407 2.69 23.51 10.65
N CYS A 408 2.13 23.07 11.77
CA CYS A 408 0.87 23.56 12.31
C CYS A 408 0.98 23.91 13.79
N GLU A 409 0.28 24.98 14.16
CA GLU A 409 0.03 25.33 15.55
C GLU A 409 -1.37 24.85 15.96
N ILE A 410 -1.50 24.39 17.19
CA ILE A 410 -2.75 23.86 17.74
C ILE A 410 -3.24 24.86 18.79
N THR A 411 -4.38 25.48 18.50
CA THR A 411 -5.00 26.48 19.38
C THR A 411 -6.20 25.87 20.09
N THR A 412 -6.26 25.99 21.42
CA THR A 412 -7.43 25.60 22.21
C THR A 412 -8.32 26.82 22.40
N SER A 413 -9.57 26.77 21.91
CA SER A 413 -10.53 27.83 22.22
C SER A 413 -11.14 27.56 23.60
N SER A 414 -10.64 28.23 24.63
CA SER A 414 -11.45 28.51 25.81
C SER A 414 -12.23 29.80 25.53
N LYS A 415 -13.55 29.73 25.39
CA LYS A 415 -14.36 30.93 25.55
C LYS A 415 -14.68 31.08 27.04
N PRO A 416 -14.22 32.12 27.75
CA PRO A 416 -14.85 32.52 28.99
C PRO A 416 -16.21 33.11 28.61
N LEU A 417 -17.31 32.48 29.04
CA LEU A 417 -18.61 33.14 29.04
C LEU A 417 -18.59 34.17 30.15
N ASP A 418 -18.23 35.41 29.85
CA ASP A 418 -18.53 36.56 30.69
C ASP A 418 -20.04 36.81 30.65
N ALA A 419 -20.79 36.03 31.42
CA ALA A 419 -22.19 36.30 31.73
C ALA A 419 -22.25 37.14 33.02
N SER A 420 -22.04 38.45 32.87
CA SER A 420 -22.51 39.41 33.87
C SER A 420 -24.01 39.63 33.69
N SER A 421 -24.84 38.89 34.43
CA SER A 421 -26.10 39.34 35.06
C SER A 421 -27.02 38.17 35.45
N GLY A 422 -27.47 38.17 36.71
CA GLY A 422 -28.80 37.65 37.10
C GLY A 422 -28.87 36.28 37.78
N GLN A 423 -29.03 36.32 39.11
CA GLN A 423 -29.56 35.32 40.05
C GLN A 423 -30.37 34.12 39.48
N GLY A 424 -30.08 32.92 40.02
CA GLY A 424 -31.11 31.89 40.25
C GLY A 424 -30.68 30.43 40.12
N SER A 425 -30.72 29.71 41.25
CA SER A 425 -30.98 28.26 41.39
C SER A 425 -29.91 27.25 40.96
N SER A 426 -29.44 26.50 41.96
CA SER A 426 -28.59 25.31 41.93
C SER A 426 -29.21 24.13 41.16
N ASP A 427 -28.52 23.65 40.13
CA ASP A 427 -28.29 22.23 39.78
C ASP A 427 -27.54 22.16 38.42
N ILE A 428 -26.25 22.47 38.45
CA ILE A 428 -25.39 22.36 37.25
C ILE A 428 -24.77 20.97 37.22
N LYS A 429 -25.37 20.09 36.40
CA LYS A 429 -24.67 18.94 35.83
C LYS A 429 -23.35 19.43 35.23
N ARG A 430 -22.21 18.91 35.70
CA ARG A 430 -20.92 19.06 35.03
C ARG A 430 -21.03 18.40 33.65
N ASN A 431 -21.46 19.17 32.66
CA ASN A 431 -21.23 18.81 31.27
C ASN A 431 -19.74 19.01 31.01
N ASP A 432 -19.06 17.96 30.54
CA ASP A 432 -17.74 18.05 29.94
C ASP A 432 -17.80 19.06 28.77
N ASP A 433 -17.41 20.30 29.02
CA ASP A 433 -17.18 21.27 27.96
C ASP A 433 -15.90 20.87 27.22
N PHE A 434 -16.07 20.14 26.12
CA PHE A 434 -15.00 19.70 25.24
C PHE A 434 -14.30 20.91 24.60
N CYS A 435 -13.06 21.20 24.99
CA CYS A 435 -12.18 22.14 24.30
C CYS A 435 -11.91 21.68 22.87
N ALA A 436 -12.54 22.32 21.89
CA ALA A 436 -12.24 22.08 20.48
C ALA A 436 -10.89 22.73 20.12
N ALA A 437 -9.83 21.92 20.10
CA ALA A 437 -8.54 22.35 19.57
C ALA A 437 -8.64 22.53 18.04
N THR A 438 -8.08 23.60 17.49
CA THR A 438 -8.06 23.87 16.05
C THR A 438 -6.63 23.90 15.55
N MET A 439 -6.35 23.14 14.48
CA MET A 439 -5.05 23.15 13.82
C MET A 439 -4.99 24.27 12.78
N VAL A 440 -4.03 25.17 12.93
CA VAL A 440 -3.77 26.27 12.00
C VAL A 440 -2.44 25.99 11.28
N PRO A 441 -2.44 25.78 9.96
CA PRO A 441 -1.21 25.55 9.22
C PRO A 441 -0.38 26.84 9.10
N LEU A 442 0.87 26.80 9.54
CA LEU A 442 1.86 27.86 9.40
C LEU A 442 2.68 27.68 8.12
N LEU A 443 3.01 26.43 7.77
CA LEU A 443 3.68 26.04 6.53
C LEU A 443 2.97 24.83 5.94
N LEU A 444 2.90 24.77 4.61
CA LEU A 444 2.38 23.64 3.85
C LEU A 444 3.50 23.05 3.01
N GLN A 445 3.57 21.73 2.95
CA GLN A 445 4.39 21.02 1.98
C GLN A 445 3.80 21.23 0.57
N LYS A 446 4.62 21.71 -0.36
CA LYS A 446 4.22 22.11 -1.73
C LYS A 446 4.57 21.09 -2.81
N GLY A 447 5.47 20.14 -2.51
CA GLY A 447 5.94 19.13 -3.47
C GLY A 447 6.33 17.83 -2.78
N VAL A 448 6.89 16.88 -3.54
CA VAL A 448 7.28 15.57 -2.99
C VAL A 448 8.55 15.00 -3.62
N LEU A 449 9.37 14.35 -2.80
CA LEU A 449 10.43 13.45 -3.25
C LEU A 449 9.84 12.08 -3.57
N ARG A 450 9.96 11.66 -4.84
CA ARG A 450 9.67 10.31 -5.30
C ARG A 450 10.95 9.50 -5.45
N THR A 451 11.06 8.39 -4.74
CA THR A 451 12.15 7.42 -4.93
C THR A 451 11.73 6.27 -5.86
N ASN A 452 12.50 6.04 -6.91
CA ASN A 452 12.30 4.95 -7.87
C ASN A 452 13.34 3.86 -7.67
N CYS A 453 12.88 2.61 -7.71
CA CYS A 453 13.76 1.44 -7.83
C CYS A 453 13.06 0.32 -8.58
N ILE A 454 13.85 -0.49 -9.29
CA ILE A 454 13.40 -1.68 -10.00
C ILE A 454 13.19 -2.87 -9.06
N ASP A 455 14.04 -2.99 -8.03
CA ASP A 455 14.16 -4.17 -7.20
C ASP A 455 14.93 -3.90 -5.90
N CYS A 456 14.45 -4.57 -4.86
CA CYS A 456 14.77 -4.50 -3.42
C CYS A 456 14.55 -3.14 -2.76
N LEU A 457 13.68 -3.19 -1.75
CA LEU A 457 13.33 -2.09 -0.86
C LEU A 457 14.56 -1.44 -0.19
N ASP A 458 15.70 -2.12 -0.13
CA ASP A 458 16.95 -1.65 0.49
C ASP A 458 17.39 -0.26 0.00
N ARG A 459 17.68 -0.13 -1.31
CA ARG A 459 18.13 1.15 -1.90
C ARG A 459 17.14 2.28 -1.67
N THR A 460 15.85 1.98 -1.83
CA THR A 460 14.79 2.97 -1.59
C THR A 460 14.70 3.31 -0.13
N ASN A 461 14.77 2.33 0.78
CA ASN A 461 14.61 2.54 2.20
C ASN A 461 15.76 3.37 2.78
N VAL A 462 16.99 3.17 2.30
CA VAL A 462 18.14 4.00 2.64
C VAL A 462 17.96 5.44 2.15
N ALA A 463 17.47 5.64 0.92
CA ALA A 463 17.18 6.98 0.43
C ALA A 463 16.02 7.64 1.18
N GLN A 464 15.00 6.87 1.55
CA GLN A 464 13.88 7.34 2.36
C GLN A 464 14.31 7.71 3.78
N PHE A 465 15.22 6.93 4.38
CA PHE A 465 15.84 7.23 5.67
C PHE A 465 16.66 8.52 5.60
N ALA A 466 17.50 8.69 4.58
CA ALA A 466 18.28 9.93 4.40
C ALA A 466 17.37 11.17 4.30
N TYR A 467 16.25 11.05 3.57
CA TYR A 467 15.23 12.10 3.52
C TYR A 467 14.54 12.31 4.87
N GLY A 468 14.18 11.23 5.57
CA GLY A 468 13.59 11.28 6.90
C GLY A 468 14.50 11.94 7.94
N LEU A 469 15.82 11.71 7.86
CA LEU A 469 16.80 12.29 8.78
C LEU A 469 16.97 13.79 8.54
N ALA A 470 17.12 14.20 7.28
CA ALA A 470 17.14 15.61 6.91
C ALA A 470 15.86 16.32 7.34
N ALA A 471 14.71 15.64 7.20
CA ALA A 471 13.43 16.19 7.64
C ALA A 471 13.30 16.23 9.15
N LEU A 472 13.77 15.22 9.89
CA LEU A 472 13.72 15.21 11.35
C LEU A 472 14.49 16.40 11.93
N GLY A 473 15.69 16.69 11.42
CA GLY A 473 16.46 17.86 11.84
C GLY A 473 15.69 19.18 11.67
N ARG A 474 15.02 19.37 10.53
CA ARG A 474 14.18 20.56 10.31
C ARG A 474 12.92 20.57 11.16
N GLN A 475 12.27 19.43 11.35
CA GLN A 475 11.09 19.32 12.19
C GLN A 475 11.41 19.70 13.63
N LEU A 476 12.51 19.19 14.19
CA LEU A 476 12.95 19.53 15.55
C LEU A 476 13.34 21.01 15.69
N HIS A 477 13.99 21.58 14.67
CA HIS A 477 14.34 22.99 14.66
C HIS A 477 13.11 23.91 14.61
N VAL A 478 12.15 23.60 13.75
CA VAL A 478 10.89 24.36 13.63
C VAL A 478 10.06 24.28 14.91
N LEU A 479 10.05 23.12 15.58
CA LEU A 479 9.43 22.91 16.90
C LEU A 479 10.24 23.50 18.07
N LYS A 480 11.37 24.19 17.80
CA LYS A 480 12.26 24.79 18.82
C LYS A 480 12.79 23.78 19.85
N LEU A 481 12.96 22.53 19.41
CA LEU A 481 13.59 21.45 20.19
C LEU A 481 15.11 21.44 19.99
N THR A 482 15.59 21.85 18.81
CA THR A 482 17.03 21.99 18.48
C THR A 482 17.36 23.35 17.90
N GLU A 483 18.56 23.86 18.18
CA GLU A 483 19.06 25.13 17.62
C GLU A 483 19.45 24.99 16.15
N GLU A 484 20.02 23.85 15.76
CA GLU A 484 20.41 23.57 14.38
C GLU A 484 19.39 22.68 13.65
N PRO A 485 19.17 22.90 12.33
CA PRO A 485 18.26 22.12 11.50
C PRO A 485 18.87 20.81 10.96
N LYS A 486 20.01 20.36 11.50
CA LYS A 486 20.76 19.20 11.02
C LYS A 486 21.02 18.23 12.17
N ILE A 487 20.93 16.94 11.88
CA ILE A 487 21.27 15.85 12.79
C ILE A 487 22.47 15.12 12.18
N ASP A 488 23.51 14.90 12.98
CA ASP A 488 24.66 14.11 12.55
C ASP A 488 24.24 12.65 12.32
N LEU A 489 24.87 11.98 11.37
CA LEU A 489 24.67 10.56 11.13
C LEU A 489 25.10 9.66 12.29
N HIS A 490 25.95 10.16 13.18
CA HIS A 490 26.41 9.46 14.38
C HIS A 490 25.63 9.86 15.64
N ASP A 491 24.61 10.72 15.51
CA ASP A 491 23.72 11.07 16.61
C ASP A 491 22.85 9.85 17.00
N PRO A 492 22.64 9.55 18.30
CA PRO A 492 21.72 8.51 18.74
C PRO A 492 20.30 8.60 18.12
N LEU A 493 19.81 9.81 17.84
CA LEU A 493 18.53 10.01 17.16
C LEU A 493 18.53 9.48 15.73
N ALA A 494 19.68 9.52 15.04
CA ALA A 494 19.81 8.93 13.71
C ALA A 494 19.69 7.40 13.78
N ASP A 495 20.21 6.77 14.84
CA ASP A 495 20.08 5.32 15.08
C ASP A 495 18.64 4.90 15.40
N ASP A 496 17.94 5.69 16.22
CA ASP A 496 16.52 5.49 16.52
C ASP A 496 15.67 5.62 15.26
N LEU A 497 15.88 6.68 14.48
CA LEU A 497 15.19 6.87 13.21
C LEU A 497 15.51 5.75 12.22
N MET A 498 16.75 5.27 12.20
CA MET A 498 17.18 4.17 11.35
C MET A 498 16.44 2.87 11.70
N ASP A 499 16.20 2.56 12.98
CA ASP A 499 15.36 1.41 13.38
C ASP A 499 13.91 1.55 12.87
N PHE A 500 13.34 2.76 12.87
CA PHE A 500 12.02 2.99 12.29
C PHE A 500 11.96 2.67 10.80
N TYR A 501 12.89 3.24 10.02
CA TYR A 501 12.94 3.00 8.58
C TYR A 501 13.31 1.55 8.26
N GLU A 502 14.22 0.92 9.01
CA GLU A 502 14.58 -0.50 8.84
C GLU A 502 13.35 -1.39 9.01
N ARG A 503 12.60 -1.24 10.10
CA ARG A 503 11.36 -2.01 10.33
C ARG A 503 10.30 -1.74 9.28
N MET A 504 10.09 -0.48 8.91
CA MET A 504 9.20 -0.11 7.81
C MET A 504 9.61 -0.83 6.51
N GLY A 505 10.91 -0.85 6.25
CA GLY A 505 11.49 -1.49 5.08
C GLY A 505 11.26 -3.00 5.07
N ASP A 506 11.50 -3.68 6.19
CA ASP A 506 11.28 -5.12 6.31
C ASP A 506 9.81 -5.48 6.15
N THR A 507 8.91 -4.76 6.83
CA THR A 507 7.46 -4.96 6.71
C THR A 507 6.99 -4.85 5.26
N LEU A 508 7.35 -3.78 4.57
CA LEU A 508 6.88 -3.55 3.21
C LEU A 508 7.55 -4.52 2.19
N ALA A 509 8.76 -5.00 2.47
CA ALA A 509 9.41 -6.04 1.67
C ALA A 509 8.70 -7.39 1.81
N ILE A 510 8.26 -7.75 3.02
CA ILE A 510 7.49 -8.97 3.28
C ILE A 510 6.14 -8.91 2.54
N GLN A 511 5.49 -7.75 2.57
CA GLN A 511 4.20 -7.54 1.88
C GLN A 511 4.27 -7.60 0.35
N TYR A 512 5.42 -7.27 -0.24
CA TYR A 512 5.59 -7.22 -1.70
C TYR A 512 6.29 -8.46 -2.28
N GLY A 513 7.29 -8.99 -1.57
CA GLY A 513 8.14 -10.11 -2.02
C GLY A 513 8.31 -11.25 -1.02
N GLY A 514 7.49 -11.28 0.06
CA GLY A 514 7.40 -12.39 1.01
C GLY A 514 8.62 -12.58 1.93
N SER A 515 9.55 -11.63 1.97
CA SER A 515 10.78 -11.70 2.77
C SER A 515 11.20 -10.30 3.23
N ALA A 516 11.99 -10.24 4.30
CA ALA A 516 12.60 -9.01 4.77
C ALA A 516 13.41 -8.30 3.65
N ALA A 517 13.68 -7.00 3.84
CA ALA A 517 14.52 -6.25 2.92
C ALA A 517 15.96 -6.81 2.96
N HIS A 518 16.86 -6.39 2.06
CA HIS A 518 18.29 -6.55 2.38
C HIS A 518 18.64 -5.29 3.17
N ASN A 519 19.39 -5.40 4.27
CA ASN A 519 19.71 -4.24 5.13
C ASN A 519 21.21 -3.97 5.11
N LYS A 520 21.87 -4.24 3.97
CA LYS A 520 23.33 -4.26 3.88
C LYS A 520 23.95 -2.94 4.35
N ILE A 521 23.37 -1.83 3.92
CA ILE A 521 23.88 -0.49 4.22
C ILE A 521 23.66 -0.13 5.70
N PHE A 522 22.54 -0.54 6.31
CA PHE A 522 22.28 -0.32 7.74
C PHE A 522 23.17 -1.19 8.63
N CYS A 523 23.36 -2.46 8.28
CA CYS A 523 24.29 -3.37 8.94
C CYS A 523 25.74 -2.85 8.87
N GLU A 524 26.14 -2.32 7.71
CA GLU A 524 27.45 -1.70 7.51
C GLU A 524 27.64 -0.43 8.36
N GLN A 525 26.59 0.39 8.51
CA GLN A 525 26.64 1.59 9.38
C GLN A 525 26.84 1.19 10.85
N ARG A 526 26.03 0.25 11.36
CA ARG A 526 26.13 -0.25 12.76
C ARG A 526 27.38 -1.10 13.05
N GLY A 527 28.28 -1.31 12.08
CA GLY A 527 29.49 -2.10 12.26
C GLY A 527 29.27 -3.60 12.49
N GLN A 528 28.14 -4.16 12.03
CA GLN A 528 27.84 -5.58 12.21
C GLN A 528 28.78 -6.50 11.40
N TRP A 529 29.02 -7.72 11.91
CA TRP A 529 29.96 -8.69 11.32
C TRP A 529 29.55 -9.12 9.90
N LYS A 530 30.42 -8.84 8.92
CA LYS A 530 30.18 -9.07 7.48
C LYS A 530 29.74 -10.51 7.13
N ALA A 531 30.27 -11.51 7.84
CA ALA A 531 29.92 -12.92 7.59
C ALA A 531 28.48 -13.27 8.01
N ALA A 532 28.00 -12.70 9.13
CA ALA A 532 26.63 -12.90 9.59
C ALA A 532 25.61 -12.20 8.67
N THR A 533 25.96 -11.02 8.16
CA THR A 533 25.12 -10.30 7.18
C THR A 533 25.01 -11.10 5.87
N GLN A 534 26.12 -11.68 5.39
CA GLN A 534 26.15 -12.42 4.13
C GLN A 534 25.28 -13.70 4.16
N SER A 535 25.27 -14.43 5.27
CA SER A 535 24.43 -15.64 5.42
C SER A 535 22.94 -15.30 5.49
N GLN A 536 22.57 -14.24 6.22
CA GLN A 536 21.19 -13.74 6.27
C GLN A 536 20.70 -13.28 4.89
N GLU A 537 21.54 -12.59 4.12
CA GLU A 537 21.20 -12.17 2.75
C GLU A 537 20.95 -13.35 1.81
N PHE A 538 21.74 -14.43 1.93
CA PHE A 538 21.54 -15.64 1.16
C PHE A 538 20.20 -16.31 1.50
N LEU A 539 19.89 -16.48 2.79
CA LEU A 539 18.60 -17.03 3.24
C LEU A 539 17.41 -16.20 2.75
N ARG A 540 17.50 -14.87 2.84
CA ARG A 540 16.47 -13.95 2.31
C ARG A 540 16.29 -14.12 0.80
N THR A 541 17.37 -14.34 0.06
CA THR A 541 17.32 -14.59 -1.40
C THR A 541 16.63 -15.92 -1.73
N LEU A 542 16.92 -16.98 -0.97
CA LEU A 542 16.24 -18.28 -1.11
C LEU A 542 14.75 -18.19 -0.77
N GLN A 543 14.40 -17.51 0.33
CA GLN A 543 13.00 -17.29 0.72
C GLN A 543 12.22 -16.55 -0.37
N ARG A 544 12.83 -15.53 -0.99
CA ARG A 544 12.24 -14.85 -2.15
C ARG A 544 11.99 -15.80 -3.29
N TYR A 545 13.01 -16.57 -3.68
CA TYR A 545 12.88 -17.51 -4.78
C TYR A 545 11.74 -18.51 -4.55
N TYR A 546 11.67 -19.09 -3.34
CA TYR A 546 10.59 -19.99 -2.95
C TYR A 546 9.22 -19.31 -3.02
N ASN A 547 9.10 -18.11 -2.45
CA ASN A 547 7.84 -17.38 -2.45
C ASN A 547 7.37 -17.04 -3.87
N ASN A 548 8.27 -16.55 -4.72
CA ASN A 548 7.98 -16.19 -6.11
C ASN A 548 7.51 -17.41 -6.93
N ALA A 549 8.11 -18.58 -6.69
CA ALA A 549 7.80 -19.79 -7.44
C ALA A 549 6.50 -20.49 -6.99
N TYR A 550 6.20 -20.45 -5.69
CA TYR A 550 5.14 -21.29 -5.10
C TYR A 550 4.02 -20.53 -4.39
N THR A 551 4.31 -19.40 -3.74
CA THR A 551 3.30 -18.70 -2.92
C THR A 551 2.68 -17.50 -3.63
N ASP A 552 3.43 -16.85 -4.52
CA ASP A 552 3.05 -15.58 -5.12
C ASP A 552 1.82 -15.65 -6.02
N PRO A 553 1.58 -16.72 -6.82
CA PRO A 553 0.33 -16.86 -7.57
C PRO A 553 -0.90 -16.90 -6.66
N GLU A 554 -0.87 -17.71 -5.60
CA GLU A 554 -1.99 -17.83 -4.66
C GLU A 554 -2.20 -16.54 -3.85
N LYS A 555 -1.11 -15.84 -3.47
CA LYS A 555 -1.20 -14.50 -2.87
C LYS A 555 -1.82 -13.48 -3.82
N GLN A 556 -1.48 -13.53 -5.11
CA GLN A 556 -2.07 -12.63 -6.10
C GLN A 556 -3.57 -12.91 -6.27
N ASP A 557 -3.97 -14.18 -6.29
CA ASP A 557 -5.39 -14.57 -6.33
C ASP A 557 -6.15 -14.06 -5.10
N ALA A 558 -5.57 -14.21 -3.91
CA ALA A 558 -6.13 -13.68 -2.67
C ALA A 558 -6.32 -12.16 -2.71
N ILE A 559 -5.31 -11.42 -3.19
CA ILE A 559 -5.39 -9.96 -3.40
C ILE A 559 -6.48 -9.60 -4.41
N ASN A 560 -6.58 -10.34 -5.52
CA ASN A 560 -7.58 -10.08 -6.57
C ASN A 560 -9.01 -10.26 -6.06
N VAL A 561 -9.25 -11.29 -5.24
CA VAL A 561 -10.55 -11.53 -4.59
C VAL A 561 -10.85 -10.46 -3.55
N PHE A 562 -9.88 -10.14 -2.68
CA PHE A 562 -10.05 -9.15 -1.61
C PHE A 562 -10.34 -7.74 -2.14
N LEU A 563 -9.65 -7.34 -3.22
CA LEU A 563 -9.83 -6.03 -3.86
C LEU A 563 -10.99 -5.98 -4.86
N GLY A 564 -11.65 -7.12 -5.11
CA GLY A 564 -12.78 -7.20 -6.04
C GLY A 564 -12.41 -7.11 -7.53
N HIS A 565 -11.14 -7.34 -7.88
CA HIS A 565 -10.70 -7.49 -9.27
C HIS A 565 -11.30 -8.75 -9.92
N PHE A 566 -11.56 -9.77 -9.11
CA PHE A 566 -12.32 -10.94 -9.53
C PHE A 566 -13.48 -11.19 -8.57
N GLN A 567 -14.68 -11.35 -9.12
CA GLN A 567 -15.88 -11.71 -8.38
C GLN A 567 -16.38 -13.06 -8.90
N PRO A 568 -16.41 -14.10 -8.06
CA PRO A 568 -16.90 -15.41 -8.47
C PRO A 568 -18.36 -15.34 -8.94
N GLN A 569 -18.67 -16.02 -10.04
CA GLN A 569 -20.03 -16.12 -10.58
C GLN A 569 -20.30 -17.57 -10.97
N GLN A 570 -21.55 -18.00 -10.77
CA GLN A 570 -21.96 -19.35 -11.14
C GLN A 570 -21.90 -19.53 -12.67
N GLY A 571 -21.40 -20.67 -13.13
CA GLY A 571 -21.25 -20.98 -14.56
C GLY A 571 -20.03 -20.36 -15.25
N LYS A 572 -19.29 -19.45 -14.60
CA LYS A 572 -18.04 -18.91 -15.13
C LYS A 572 -16.82 -19.70 -14.64
N PRO A 573 -15.71 -19.74 -15.40
CA PRO A 573 -14.50 -20.40 -14.96
C PRO A 573 -13.97 -19.78 -13.65
N PRO A 574 -13.52 -20.60 -12.69
CA PRO A 574 -12.96 -20.10 -11.44
C PRO A 574 -11.59 -19.46 -11.66
N LEU A 575 -11.21 -18.58 -10.73
CA LEU A 575 -10.00 -17.73 -10.80
C LEU A 575 -8.73 -18.50 -11.16
N TRP A 576 -8.45 -19.60 -10.47
CA TRP A 576 -7.24 -20.42 -10.66
C TRP A 576 -7.20 -21.23 -11.96
N LYS A 577 -8.22 -21.13 -12.81
CA LYS A 577 -8.22 -21.69 -14.18
C LYS A 577 -8.00 -20.61 -15.25
N LEU A 578 -7.95 -19.34 -14.86
CA LEU A 578 -7.71 -18.22 -15.77
C LEU A 578 -6.20 -18.01 -15.93
N ASP A 579 -5.77 -17.67 -17.13
CA ASP A 579 -4.38 -17.24 -17.37
C ASP A 579 -4.16 -15.82 -16.84
N SER A 580 -2.92 -15.46 -16.52
CA SER A 580 -2.52 -14.15 -15.95
C SER A 580 -3.08 -12.94 -16.71
N ASP A 581 -3.26 -13.06 -18.03
CA ASP A 581 -3.72 -11.99 -18.91
C ASP A 581 -5.25 -11.84 -18.92
N GLN A 582 -5.99 -12.90 -18.58
CA GLN A 582 -7.46 -12.88 -18.46
C GLN A 582 -7.92 -12.24 -17.13
N HIS A 583 -7.02 -12.14 -16.15
CA HIS A 583 -7.30 -11.52 -14.85
C HIS A 583 -7.62 -10.02 -14.93
N TYR A 584 -7.15 -9.31 -15.97
CA TYR A 584 -7.37 -7.87 -16.13
C TYR A 584 -8.66 -7.50 -16.84
N ASN A 585 -9.20 -8.40 -17.68
CA ASN A 585 -10.26 -8.06 -18.64
C ASN A 585 -11.69 -8.33 -18.12
N ILE A 586 -11.86 -9.03 -17.00
CA ILE A 586 -13.20 -9.45 -16.52
C ILE A 586 -13.90 -8.39 -15.66
N GLY A 587 -13.19 -7.33 -15.24
CA GLY A 587 -13.78 -6.20 -14.51
C GLY A 587 -14.57 -5.20 -15.38
N ARG A 588 -14.75 -5.46 -16.68
CA ARG A 588 -15.22 -4.47 -17.67
C ARG A 588 -16.61 -4.71 -18.27
N GLN A 589 -17.34 -5.75 -17.90
CA GLN A 589 -18.68 -6.01 -18.47
C GLN A 589 -19.80 -5.69 -17.46
N GLY A 590 -20.15 -4.41 -17.38
CA GLY A 590 -21.56 -4.02 -17.26
C GLY A 590 -22.07 -3.75 -18.67
N THR A 591 -23.09 -4.51 -19.10
CA THR A 591 -23.88 -4.36 -20.33
C THR A 591 -23.12 -4.36 -21.66
N LEU A 592 -22.99 -5.54 -22.30
CA LEU A 592 -23.15 -5.74 -23.75
C LEU A 592 -23.19 -7.25 -24.08
N SER A 593 -24.00 -7.58 -25.07
CA SER A 593 -24.51 -8.91 -25.41
C SER A 593 -23.47 -9.92 -25.88
N GLU A 594 -23.90 -11.19 -25.86
CA GLU A 594 -23.26 -12.38 -26.38
C GLU A 594 -22.53 -12.17 -27.71
N GLU A 595 -21.24 -12.53 -27.74
CA GLU A 595 -20.61 -13.29 -28.82
C GLU A 595 -19.21 -13.72 -28.35
N THR A 596 -19.08 -14.97 -27.87
CA THR A 596 -17.79 -15.57 -27.52
C THR A 596 -17.41 -16.60 -28.57
N GLY A 597 -16.71 -16.14 -29.61
CA GLY A 597 -16.02 -17.00 -30.58
C GLY A 597 -14.70 -17.53 -29.99
N ARG A 598 -14.55 -18.85 -30.04
CA ARG A 598 -13.41 -19.64 -29.55
C ARG A 598 -12.08 -19.20 -30.19
N PHE A 599 -11.04 -18.98 -29.37
CA PHE A 599 -9.65 -19.05 -29.84
C PHE A 599 -8.86 -20.02 -28.95
N ILE A 600 -8.74 -21.27 -29.42
CA ILE A 600 -7.75 -22.24 -28.98
C ILE A 600 -6.53 -22.03 -29.86
N LYS A 601 -5.37 -21.70 -29.27
CA LYS A 601 -4.09 -21.61 -29.98
C LYS A 601 -3.46 -23.01 -30.05
N ARG A 602 -3.35 -23.58 -31.25
CA ARG A 602 -2.47 -24.72 -31.55
C ARG A 602 -1.33 -24.26 -32.46
N SER A 603 -0.20 -24.94 -32.28
CA SER A 603 1.15 -24.63 -32.75
C SER A 603 1.39 -25.01 -34.22
N LEU A 604 2.25 -24.20 -34.88
CA LEU A 604 3.19 -24.46 -35.99
C LEU A 604 2.72 -25.24 -37.25
N SER A 605 2.77 -24.60 -38.42
CA SER A 605 3.70 -24.94 -39.51
C SER A 605 3.59 -23.97 -40.71
N ASP A 606 4.72 -23.76 -41.36
CA ASP A 606 5.07 -23.07 -42.61
C ASP A 606 4.01 -22.87 -43.71
N GLY A 607 4.13 -21.76 -44.46
CA GLY A 607 3.48 -21.61 -45.77
C GLY A 607 3.32 -20.16 -46.26
N ASN A 608 4.16 -19.80 -47.22
CA ASN A 608 4.27 -18.57 -48.01
C ASN A 608 2.99 -18.08 -48.76
N ILE A 609 2.94 -16.75 -49.03
CA ILE A 609 2.29 -16.00 -50.14
C ILE A 609 1.13 -15.02 -49.81
N LEU A 610 1.25 -13.87 -50.48
CA LEU A 610 0.61 -12.54 -50.41
C LEU A 610 -0.88 -12.45 -50.78
N CYS A 611 -1.50 -11.35 -50.31
CA CYS A 611 -2.58 -10.48 -50.86
C CYS A 611 -3.72 -11.13 -51.68
N GLU A 612 -4.99 -10.74 -51.54
CA GLU A 612 -5.50 -9.37 -51.57
C GLU A 612 -6.99 -9.32 -51.16
N ASN A 613 -7.43 -8.16 -50.68
CA ASN A 613 -8.80 -7.85 -50.27
C ASN A 613 -9.76 -7.69 -51.47
N SER A 614 -11.05 -7.99 -51.25
CA SER A 614 -12.13 -7.14 -51.78
C SER A 614 -13.43 -7.32 -51.00
N ALA A 615 -13.93 -6.19 -50.50
CA ALA A 615 -15.31 -5.99 -50.06
C ALA A 615 -16.03 -5.14 -51.13
N PRO A 616 -17.37 -5.24 -51.27
CA PRO A 616 -18.12 -4.35 -52.14
C PRO A 616 -18.73 -3.15 -51.37
N VAL A 617 -18.28 -1.97 -51.78
CA VAL A 617 -19.02 -0.77 -52.23
C VAL A 617 -20.47 -0.56 -51.74
N SER A 618 -20.73 0.66 -51.24
CA SER A 618 -21.93 1.43 -51.63
C SER A 618 -21.59 2.93 -51.74
N ASP A 619 -22.15 3.53 -52.79
CA ASP A 619 -21.82 4.80 -53.45
C ASP A 619 -22.43 6.09 -52.86
N ARG A 620 -21.80 7.21 -53.30
CA ARG A 620 -22.31 8.56 -53.70
C ARG A 620 -21.57 9.69 -52.97
N ASN A 621 -21.09 10.78 -53.58
CA ASN A 621 -20.96 11.25 -54.96
C ASN A 621 -20.02 12.49 -54.98
N VAL A 622 -19.15 12.60 -56.00
CA VAL A 622 -18.76 13.79 -56.84
C VAL A 622 -18.41 15.12 -56.13
N GLY A 623 -17.37 15.92 -56.42
CA GLY A 623 -16.35 16.18 -57.48
C GLY A 623 -15.80 17.60 -57.13
N GLU A 624 -14.55 18.02 -57.27
CA GLU A 624 -13.74 18.33 -58.47
C GLU A 624 -12.38 18.93 -58.01
N ASN A 625 -11.32 18.62 -58.77
CA ASN A 625 -10.19 19.46 -59.23
C ASN A 625 -9.44 20.44 -58.29
N ASN A 626 -8.14 20.20 -58.06
CA ASN A 626 -7.03 20.87 -58.79
C ASN A 626 -5.64 20.56 -58.20
N THR A 627 -4.70 20.27 -59.10
CA THR A 627 -3.26 20.03 -58.93
C THR A 627 -2.47 21.35 -59.10
N ALA A 628 -1.42 21.56 -58.29
CA ALA A 628 -0.22 22.33 -58.68
C ALA A 628 0.97 22.11 -57.72
N ASN A 629 2.00 21.44 -58.25
CA ASN A 629 3.47 21.64 -58.17
C ASN A 629 4.12 22.34 -56.95
N SER A 630 5.21 21.73 -56.43
CA SER A 630 6.57 22.31 -56.53
C SER A 630 7.65 21.31 -56.10
N GLU A 631 8.80 21.46 -56.75
CA GLU A 631 9.92 20.54 -56.90
C GLU A 631 10.89 20.44 -55.70
N LEU A 632 11.66 19.34 -55.74
CA LEU A 632 12.90 19.05 -55.00
C LEU A 632 14.08 19.89 -55.51
N LEU A 633 15.10 20.09 -54.66
CA LEU A 633 16.53 19.73 -54.90
C LEU A 633 17.43 20.09 -53.67
N PRO A 634 18.71 19.63 -53.57
CA PRO A 634 19.27 18.95 -52.40
C PRO A 634 20.46 19.68 -51.73
N VAL A 635 21.01 19.12 -50.64
CA VAL A 635 22.27 19.59 -50.03
C VAL A 635 23.23 18.42 -49.75
N GLN A 636 24.50 18.65 -50.13
CA GLN A 636 25.67 17.78 -50.04
C GLN A 636 26.47 17.93 -48.72
N GLN A 637 27.10 16.82 -48.32
CA GLN A 637 28.47 16.58 -47.81
C GLN A 637 29.01 17.24 -46.51
N LEU A 638 29.53 16.39 -45.61
CA LEU A 638 30.97 16.34 -45.27
C LEU A 638 31.36 14.96 -44.70
N ASP A 639 32.49 14.42 -45.19
CA ASP A 639 33.10 13.11 -44.93
C ASP A 639 34.10 13.08 -43.75
N ASP A 640 34.60 11.85 -43.50
CA ASP A 640 35.89 11.43 -42.89
C ASP A 640 35.91 11.07 -41.38
N ILE A 641 36.45 9.93 -40.88
CA ILE A 641 37.49 8.99 -41.39
C ILE A 641 37.52 7.65 -40.58
N ARG A 642 37.76 6.54 -41.31
CA ARG A 642 38.42 5.24 -40.99
C ARG A 642 37.85 4.19 -40.00
N GLU A 643 37.36 3.10 -40.60
CA GLU A 643 37.54 1.70 -40.15
C GLU A 643 38.93 1.15 -40.55
N PRO A 644 39.38 0.05 -39.91
CA PRO A 644 40.11 -0.99 -40.60
C PRO A 644 39.47 -2.39 -40.44
N THR A 645 39.48 -3.12 -41.55
CA THR A 645 38.99 -4.47 -41.79
C THR A 645 39.96 -5.58 -41.33
N ASP A 646 39.34 -6.73 -41.02
CA ASP A 646 39.78 -8.14 -41.08
C ASP A 646 41.25 -8.54 -40.96
N SER A 647 41.52 -9.45 -40.02
CA SER A 647 42.20 -10.73 -40.29
C SER A 647 42.24 -11.62 -39.04
N ALA A 648 41.70 -12.84 -39.17
CA ALA A 648 41.92 -13.94 -38.24
C ALA A 648 43.36 -14.47 -38.34
N PRO A 649 43.84 -15.13 -37.28
CA PRO A 649 44.53 -16.39 -37.52
C PRO A 649 44.01 -17.54 -36.63
N GLU A 650 44.08 -18.71 -37.23
CA GLU A 650 43.75 -20.02 -36.71
C GLU A 650 44.72 -20.55 -35.64
N ILE A 651 44.14 -21.36 -34.73
CA ILE A 651 44.67 -22.57 -34.07
C ILE A 651 45.89 -22.41 -33.12
N TYR A 652 45.69 -22.80 -31.85
CA TYR A 652 46.48 -23.87 -31.22
C TYR A 652 45.70 -24.51 -30.06
N MET A 653 45.27 -25.75 -30.28
CA MET A 653 44.89 -26.72 -29.25
C MET A 653 46.17 -27.20 -28.56
N CYS A 654 46.17 -27.26 -27.23
CA CYS A 654 47.15 -28.06 -26.50
C CYS A 654 46.39 -28.95 -25.52
N GLU A 655 46.26 -30.22 -25.88
CA GLU A 655 45.79 -31.28 -25.01
C GLU A 655 46.96 -31.90 -24.22
N THR A 656 46.67 -32.15 -22.94
CA THR A 656 47.04 -33.30 -22.09
C THR A 656 48.50 -33.60 -21.75
N ASN A 657 48.75 -33.78 -20.45
CA ASN A 657 49.08 -35.10 -19.91
C ASN A 657 48.90 -35.20 -18.37
N PRO A 658 48.82 -36.43 -17.79
CA PRO A 658 47.72 -36.79 -16.88
C PRO A 658 48.15 -37.43 -15.54
N CYS A 659 47.12 -37.81 -14.75
CA CYS A 659 47.09 -38.88 -13.72
C CYS A 659 47.57 -38.58 -12.28
N PRO A 660 47.16 -39.39 -11.26
CA PRO A 660 45.78 -39.71 -10.87
C PRO A 660 45.58 -39.71 -9.32
N ARG A 661 44.35 -39.85 -8.81
CA ARG A 661 43.91 -40.88 -7.83
C ARG A 661 42.55 -40.58 -7.14
N TYR A 662 41.61 -41.49 -7.41
CA TYR A 662 40.63 -42.12 -6.49
C TYR A 662 39.58 -41.30 -5.72
N VAL A 663 38.38 -41.22 -6.33
CA VAL A 663 37.06 -41.75 -5.90
C VAL A 663 36.90 -42.24 -4.44
N LYS A 664 35.93 -41.67 -3.69
CA LYS A 664 34.67 -42.37 -3.34
C LYS A 664 33.54 -41.40 -2.91
N PRO A 665 32.28 -41.69 -3.28
CA PRO A 665 31.09 -40.87 -2.98
C PRO A 665 30.36 -41.37 -1.72
N CYS A 666 29.58 -40.50 -1.08
CA CYS A 666 28.50 -40.93 -0.20
C CYS A 666 27.24 -40.08 -0.46
N SER A 667 26.29 -40.74 -1.11
CA SER A 667 24.87 -40.41 -1.10
C SER A 667 24.33 -40.51 0.33
N ILE A 668 23.46 -39.58 0.74
CA ILE A 668 22.24 -39.86 1.51
C ILE A 668 21.26 -38.72 1.19
N PHE A 669 20.21 -39.08 0.48
CA PHE A 669 18.94 -38.36 0.43
C PHE A 669 17.97 -39.11 1.35
N LEU A 670 17.05 -38.37 1.96
CA LEU A 670 15.76 -38.76 2.54
C LEU A 670 15.64 -39.19 4.02
N ILE A 671 14.68 -38.50 4.67
CA ILE A 671 13.86 -38.80 5.86
C ILE A 671 14.30 -38.13 7.17
N PHE A 672 13.61 -37.04 7.54
CA PHE A 672 12.62 -37.05 8.64
C PHE A 672 11.76 -35.78 8.63
N CYS A 673 10.45 -35.98 8.49
CA CYS A 673 9.38 -35.05 8.85
C CYS A 673 8.73 -35.66 10.10
N GLY A 674 8.56 -34.91 11.19
CA GLY A 674 7.84 -35.39 12.38
C GLY A 674 8.25 -34.70 13.68
N GLU A 675 7.50 -33.65 14.03
CA GLU A 675 7.08 -33.20 15.38
C GLU A 675 7.98 -33.51 16.59
N ILE A 676 8.53 -32.47 17.26
CA ILE A 676 8.46 -32.32 18.74
C ILE A 676 8.31 -30.83 19.12
N LEU A 677 7.32 -30.64 19.99
CA LEU A 677 6.82 -29.53 20.81
C LEU A 677 7.71 -28.33 21.24
N ASN A 678 7.00 -27.20 21.39
CA ASN A 678 7.02 -26.19 22.48
C ASN A 678 8.33 -25.93 23.23
N TRP A 679 8.90 -24.74 23.03
CA TRP A 679 9.52 -23.98 24.12
C TRP A 679 9.06 -22.52 24.09
N THR A 680 8.39 -22.15 25.17
CA THR A 680 7.97 -20.82 25.59
C THR A 680 9.19 -19.99 26.01
N LEU A 681 9.17 -18.71 25.63
CA LEU A 681 10.06 -17.66 26.12
C LEU A 681 9.65 -17.29 27.55
N ASP A 682 10.47 -17.65 28.53
CA ASP A 682 10.63 -16.94 29.80
C ASP A 682 12.07 -17.20 30.30
N ASP A 683 12.63 -16.21 31.00
CA ASP A 683 13.91 -16.19 31.71
C ASP A 683 15.22 -16.04 30.92
N PHE A 684 15.65 -14.78 30.76
CA PHE A 684 17.06 -14.42 30.96
C PHE A 684 17.17 -13.04 31.61
N SER A 685 17.43 -13.05 32.91
CA SER A 685 17.89 -11.92 33.71
C SER A 685 19.15 -12.37 34.46
N LEU A 686 20.17 -11.48 34.50
CA LEU A 686 21.40 -11.53 35.31
C LEU A 686 22.38 -12.70 35.00
N SER A 687 23.71 -12.58 35.00
CA SER A 687 24.64 -11.58 35.52
C SER A 687 26.00 -11.73 34.82
N MET A 688 26.69 -10.62 34.59
CA MET A 688 28.14 -10.59 34.32
C MET A 688 28.93 -10.85 35.61
N SER A 689 29.95 -11.71 35.54
CA SER A 689 31.12 -11.68 36.44
C SER A 689 32.25 -12.53 35.86
N ALA A 690 33.42 -11.90 35.68
CA ALA A 690 34.81 -12.45 35.59
C ALA A 690 35.05 -13.63 34.61
N VAL A 691 35.96 -13.56 33.63
CA VAL A 691 37.40 -13.20 33.65
C VAL A 691 37.82 -12.74 32.26
#